data_AF-A0AAJ6JBJ6-F1
#
_entry.id   AF-A0AAJ6JBJ6-F1
#
_cell.length_a   1.000
_cell.length_b   1.000
_cell.length_c   1.000
_cell.angle_alpha   90.00
_cell.angle_beta   90.00
_cell.angle_gamma   90.00
#
_symmetry.space_group_name_H-M   'P 1'
#
loop_
_entity.id
_entity.type
_entity.pdbx_description
1 polymer ?
#
loop_
_entity_poly.entity_id
_entity_poly.type
_entity_poly.pdbx_seq_one_letter_code
_entity_poly.pdbx_strand_id
1 'polypeptide(L)'
;MSETMVAATTAGAPVVTIGANFAGTNLLDFGANPPDTDGAVGPSQFVEFLNSDFRVYDKSGNVLQQSTLSDFWSSAGVPQPSPFDPRILFDPDSQRWYAAALDFTGAFLLAVSNTSDPAQGWQAVRIPIDPTGQSFGDFTRLGFNEDGVYLSATQIPVGPEPATSILVAIPKSDLLGPVPSTSNATVFANISHGEIGVVQQPAVAPELSGSEPILSAFNVDMPSTLLKVSSIDGLITSPTLDTANRAITVSPFQNPPGAIQKDTTVPINAADSSFTSSVVLQDGKLFGVHTISSDDNHSALQWFEIGTPLTNPVVLDTGLISPLGLDVYYGSIAVNPLGEVVIGFSGSGPNDFPSAYAVAGQLNGDVIQFGDPMLLQAGVAPQTSNSGRFGDYSATTFDPTDPSHFWTIEEWTSASDSVWSTQISEIIFGTTSPPVAHNDIAGVSKNHEVSGNVLTNDTDPNNEPLTVTAVAGATTNDAGEFVANGTFGTLVVDGDGTFTYDANKKIDFPDHGLAQDTFTYTATNTDQLSSEATLTVTVVKPGQTYIGGMPGTDADHLTVVTGGNGRQVIDGSLGFEQISGGNGRDVLVGGAGDLLTGGRGNDTFVFKNDFGANTITDFGKGHDTIQLDQSHFSNFAVVIANAASDGHEGTLITDPSHSGNTIDLLGVKVADLHANEFFFV
;
A
#
# COMPACT_ATOMS: atom_id res chain seq x y z
N MET A 1 -21.03 4.92 35.38
CA MET A 1 -22.19 4.80 34.50
C MET A 1 -21.66 4.17 33.23
N SER A 2 -22.13 2.97 32.90
CA SER A 2 -21.63 2.18 31.77
C SER A 2 -22.26 2.70 30.48
N GLU A 3 -21.45 3.23 29.57
CA GLU A 3 -21.82 3.27 28.16
C GLU A 3 -21.08 2.14 27.46
N THR A 4 -21.84 1.08 27.19
CA THR A 4 -21.51 0.06 26.21
C THR A 4 -21.56 0.76 24.85
N MET A 5 -20.40 0.98 24.22
CA MET A 5 -20.38 1.43 22.83
C MET A 5 -20.84 0.28 21.95
N VAL A 6 -22.03 0.46 21.37
CA VAL A 6 -22.49 -0.29 20.21
C VAL A 6 -21.55 0.02 19.06
N ALA A 7 -21.11 -1.01 18.33
CA ALA A 7 -20.28 -0.91 17.14
C ALA A 7 -20.83 0.17 16.18
N ALA A 8 -20.15 1.31 16.13
CA ALA A 8 -20.26 2.20 15.00
C ALA A 8 -19.46 1.54 13.87
N THR A 9 -20.09 1.30 12.73
CA THR A 9 -19.34 1.14 11.48
C THR A 9 -18.61 2.47 11.24
N THR A 10 -17.33 2.52 11.59
CA THR A 10 -16.51 3.73 11.58
C THR A 10 -16.15 4.08 10.14
N ALA A 11 -16.76 5.14 9.61
CA ALA A 11 -16.11 5.94 8.57
C ALA A 11 -14.80 6.48 9.17
N GLY A 12 -13.64 6.01 8.70
CA GLY A 12 -12.33 6.51 9.12
C GLY A 12 -11.20 5.49 9.36
N ALA A 13 -11.43 4.18 9.27
CA ALA A 13 -10.34 3.21 9.32
C ALA A 13 -9.55 3.20 8.00
N PRO A 14 -8.20 3.07 8.01
CA PRO A 14 -7.42 3.04 6.78
C PRO A 14 -7.76 1.81 5.94
N VAL A 15 -7.89 1.99 4.64
CA VAL A 15 -8.01 0.88 3.69
C VAL A 15 -6.62 0.29 3.46
N VAL A 16 -6.43 -0.95 3.91
CA VAL A 16 -5.18 -1.68 3.78
C VAL A 16 -5.39 -3.03 3.11
N THR A 17 -4.37 -3.50 2.41
CA THR A 17 -4.32 -4.87 1.84
C THR A 17 -3.10 -5.62 2.37
N ILE A 18 -3.24 -6.93 2.53
CA ILE A 18 -2.09 -7.81 2.80
C ILE A 18 -1.42 -8.10 1.46
N GLY A 19 -0.17 -7.67 1.31
CA GLY A 19 0.67 -7.89 0.14
C GLY A 19 1.36 -9.25 0.18
N ALA A 20 2.69 -9.27 0.04
CA ALA A 20 3.47 -10.49 0.26
C ALA A 20 3.19 -11.09 1.65
N ASN A 21 2.89 -12.39 1.70
CA ASN A 21 2.54 -13.08 2.95
C ASN A 21 3.08 -14.52 2.90
N PHE A 22 4.18 -14.79 3.62
CA PHE A 22 4.85 -16.10 3.57
C PHE A 22 5.41 -16.52 4.93
N ALA A 23 5.41 -17.82 5.18
CA ALA A 23 6.01 -18.39 6.39
C ALA A 23 7.54 -18.27 6.32
N GLY A 24 8.14 -17.84 7.43
CA GLY A 24 9.58 -17.79 7.59
C GLY A 24 10.15 -19.09 8.17
N THR A 25 11.18 -18.98 9.01
CA THR A 25 11.77 -20.13 9.68
C THR A 25 10.77 -20.84 10.61
N ASN A 26 10.95 -22.15 10.77
CA ASN A 26 10.23 -22.96 11.75
C ASN A 26 11.18 -23.67 12.73
N LEU A 27 10.60 -24.19 13.82
CA LEU A 27 11.34 -24.94 14.84
C LEU A 27 12.14 -26.13 14.26
N LEU A 28 11.67 -26.76 13.19
CA LEU A 28 12.30 -27.95 12.60
C LEU A 28 13.54 -27.64 11.75
N ASP A 29 13.74 -26.38 11.33
CA ASP A 29 14.90 -25.98 10.53
C ASP A 29 16.18 -26.02 11.38
N PHE A 30 16.19 -25.36 12.55
CA PHE A 30 17.38 -25.22 13.40
C PHE A 30 17.16 -25.42 14.91
N GLY A 31 15.93 -25.68 15.37
CA GLY A 31 15.67 -26.27 16.70
C GLY A 31 15.75 -25.34 17.92
N ALA A 32 15.85 -24.02 17.75
CA ALA A 32 15.84 -23.08 18.87
C ALA A 32 14.43 -22.92 19.46
N ASN A 33 14.30 -22.83 20.78
CA ASN A 33 13.04 -22.53 21.44
C ASN A 33 13.33 -21.76 22.75
N PRO A 34 12.91 -20.48 22.86
CA PRO A 34 12.09 -19.72 21.90
C PRO A 34 12.85 -19.25 20.64
N PRO A 35 12.14 -18.79 19.58
CA PRO A 35 12.77 -18.20 18.40
C PRO A 35 13.32 -16.79 18.62
N ASP A 36 12.68 -16.00 19.49
CA ASP A 36 12.90 -14.56 19.68
C ASP A 36 12.83 -13.79 18.35
N THR A 37 11.59 -13.65 17.89
CA THR A 37 11.22 -13.20 16.54
C THR A 37 11.61 -11.74 16.27
N ASP A 38 12.58 -11.52 15.39
CA ASP A 38 12.99 -10.19 14.95
C ASP A 38 13.35 -10.20 13.45
N GLY A 39 13.20 -9.04 12.81
CA GLY A 39 13.44 -8.87 11.39
C GLY A 39 13.18 -7.44 10.93
N ALA A 40 13.67 -7.12 9.73
CA ALA A 40 13.49 -5.79 9.15
C ALA A 40 13.47 -5.85 7.62
N VAL A 41 12.71 -4.94 7.01
CA VAL A 41 12.71 -4.73 5.57
C VAL A 41 13.81 -3.72 5.16
N GLY A 42 14.48 -4.00 4.05
CA GLY A 42 15.42 -3.10 3.40
C GLY A 42 14.98 -2.77 1.97
N PRO A 43 15.88 -2.24 1.14
CA PRO A 43 15.50 -1.73 -0.18
C PRO A 43 14.92 -2.80 -1.12
N SER A 44 15.42 -4.03 -1.04
CA SER A 44 15.01 -5.13 -1.93
C SER A 44 14.80 -6.47 -1.22
N GLN A 45 15.02 -6.53 0.08
CA GLN A 45 15.03 -7.76 0.86
C GLN A 45 14.25 -7.59 2.17
N PHE A 46 13.77 -8.71 2.70
CA PHE A 46 13.43 -8.84 4.11
C PHE A 46 14.50 -9.69 4.79
N VAL A 47 14.96 -9.30 5.98
CA VAL A 47 15.90 -10.09 6.77
C VAL A 47 15.22 -10.56 8.05
N GLU A 48 15.22 -11.87 8.24
CA GLU A 48 14.79 -12.56 9.46
C GLU A 48 16.01 -12.92 10.29
N PHE A 49 15.95 -12.63 11.59
CA PHE A 49 17.09 -12.83 12.50
C PHE A 49 16.62 -13.39 13.85
N LEU A 50 16.77 -14.69 14.01
CA LEU A 50 16.23 -15.49 15.12
C LEU A 50 17.34 -16.16 15.92
N ASN A 51 17.05 -16.63 17.13
CA ASN A 51 17.96 -17.49 17.91
C ASN A 51 18.44 -18.71 17.12
N SER A 52 17.65 -19.14 16.14
CA SER A 52 17.91 -20.30 15.31
C SER A 52 18.82 -19.98 14.12
N ASP A 53 18.58 -18.84 13.44
CA ASP A 53 19.19 -18.55 12.14
C ASP A 53 19.14 -17.08 11.72
N PHE A 54 19.94 -16.79 10.70
CA PHE A 54 19.92 -15.57 9.89
C PHE A 54 19.44 -15.95 8.50
N ARG A 55 18.43 -15.26 7.97
CA ARG A 55 17.86 -15.55 6.66
C ARG A 55 17.49 -14.28 5.91
N VAL A 56 17.83 -14.24 4.63
CA VAL A 56 17.54 -13.13 3.72
C VAL A 56 16.55 -13.64 2.67
N TYR A 57 15.44 -12.92 2.53
CA TYR A 57 14.42 -13.16 1.51
C TYR A 57 14.42 -12.01 0.49
N ASP A 58 14.04 -12.29 -0.76
CA ASP A 58 13.46 -11.23 -1.59
C ASP A 58 12.07 -10.85 -1.07
N LYS A 59 11.54 -9.70 -1.50
CA LYS A 59 10.18 -9.24 -1.11
C LYS A 59 9.04 -10.13 -1.64
N SER A 60 9.34 -11.20 -2.37
CA SER A 60 8.36 -12.22 -2.78
C SER A 60 8.42 -13.50 -1.92
N GLY A 61 9.32 -13.55 -0.93
CA GLY A 61 9.49 -14.68 -0.01
C GLY A 61 10.45 -15.76 -0.48
N ASN A 62 11.23 -15.55 -1.54
CA ASN A 62 12.26 -16.51 -1.93
C ASN A 62 13.52 -16.32 -1.08
N VAL A 63 14.07 -17.41 -0.54
CA VAL A 63 15.31 -17.38 0.23
C VAL A 63 16.51 -17.08 -0.67
N LEU A 64 17.20 -15.99 -0.39
CA LEU A 64 18.44 -15.55 -1.06
C LEU A 64 19.69 -16.04 -0.31
N GLN A 65 19.64 -16.08 1.02
CA GLN A 65 20.71 -16.57 1.88
C GLN A 65 20.15 -17.11 3.19
N GLN A 66 20.81 -18.12 3.75
CA GLN A 66 20.53 -18.61 5.11
C GLN A 66 21.79 -19.16 5.79
N SER A 67 21.85 -19.06 7.11
CA SER A 67 22.87 -19.68 7.96
C SER A 67 22.36 -19.80 9.40
N THR A 68 22.94 -20.68 10.22
CA THR A 68 22.67 -20.62 11.68
C THR A 68 23.12 -19.27 12.25
N LEU A 69 22.55 -18.86 13.40
CA LEU A 69 22.97 -17.62 14.06
C LEU A 69 24.48 -17.64 14.39
N SER A 70 25.00 -18.77 14.86
CA SER A 70 26.44 -18.94 15.16
C SER A 70 27.33 -18.85 13.91
N ASP A 71 26.89 -19.39 12.77
CA ASP A 71 27.63 -19.31 11.51
C ASP A 71 27.64 -17.88 10.96
N PHE A 72 26.54 -17.15 11.08
CA PHE A 72 26.46 -15.73 10.73
C PHE A 72 27.56 -14.93 11.47
N TRP A 73 27.59 -15.00 12.80
CA TRP A 73 28.57 -14.27 13.61
C TRP A 73 30.00 -14.73 13.35
N SER A 74 30.22 -16.02 13.14
CA SER A 74 31.53 -16.57 12.75
C SER A 74 32.01 -16.00 11.41
N SER A 75 31.10 -15.90 10.43
CA SER A 75 31.40 -15.32 9.11
C SER A 75 31.66 -13.81 9.17
N ALA A 76 31.03 -13.11 10.12
CA ALA A 76 31.25 -11.69 10.37
C ALA A 76 32.55 -11.39 11.15
N GLY A 77 33.31 -12.43 11.54
CA GLY A 77 34.63 -12.30 12.15
C GLY A 77 34.68 -12.54 13.66
N VAL A 78 33.59 -13.01 14.28
CA VAL A 78 33.54 -13.34 15.71
C VAL A 78 34.02 -14.79 15.93
N PRO A 79 35.13 -15.05 16.63
CA PRO A 79 35.61 -16.42 16.83
C PRO A 79 34.81 -17.15 17.92
N GLN A 80 34.31 -18.36 17.59
CA GLN A 80 33.56 -19.24 18.53
C GLN A 80 32.40 -18.53 19.25
N PRO A 81 31.49 -17.89 18.51
CA PRO A 81 30.38 -17.16 19.12
C PRO A 81 29.39 -18.13 19.77
N SER A 82 28.74 -17.70 20.85
CA SER A 82 27.58 -18.38 21.43
C SER A 82 26.42 -17.39 21.56
N PRO A 83 25.86 -16.94 20.41
CA PRO A 83 24.93 -15.81 20.34
C PRO A 83 23.50 -16.19 20.76
N PHE A 84 22.77 -15.22 21.31
CA PHE A 84 21.34 -15.30 21.63
C PHE A 84 20.72 -13.88 21.66
N ASP A 85 19.40 -13.80 21.70
CA ASP A 85 18.60 -12.56 21.65
C ASP A 85 18.98 -11.64 20.47
N PRO A 86 18.88 -12.11 19.22
CA PRO A 86 19.22 -11.30 18.06
C PRO A 86 18.25 -10.13 17.86
N ARG A 87 18.78 -9.01 17.34
CA ARG A 87 18.03 -7.85 16.85
C ARG A 87 18.64 -7.33 15.56
N ILE A 88 17.85 -6.87 14.61
CA ILE A 88 18.32 -6.33 13.33
C ILE A 88 17.52 -5.10 12.90
N LEU A 89 18.20 -4.10 12.36
CA LEU A 89 17.60 -2.92 11.77
C LEU A 89 18.31 -2.53 10.48
N PHE A 90 17.56 -1.96 9.53
CA PHE A 90 18.11 -1.28 8.36
C PHE A 90 18.12 0.23 8.58
N ASP A 91 19.25 0.88 8.28
CA ASP A 91 19.41 2.32 8.33
C ASP A 91 19.48 2.88 6.89
N PRO A 92 18.42 3.58 6.42
CA PRO A 92 18.37 4.11 5.06
C PRO A 92 19.40 5.21 4.81
N ASP A 93 19.87 5.93 5.82
CA ASP A 93 20.82 7.03 5.61
C ASP A 93 22.24 6.52 5.37
N SER A 94 22.68 5.54 6.16
CA SER A 94 23.98 4.90 5.94
C SER A 94 23.94 3.80 4.88
N GLN A 95 22.75 3.38 4.44
CA GLN A 95 22.54 2.24 3.56
C GLN A 95 23.22 0.98 4.12
N ARG A 96 22.99 0.72 5.41
CA ARG A 96 23.57 -0.41 6.13
C ARG A 96 22.56 -1.08 7.03
N TRP A 97 22.80 -2.36 7.25
CA TRP A 97 22.13 -3.14 8.26
C TRP A 97 22.99 -3.19 9.53
N TYR A 98 22.35 -3.07 10.69
CA TYR A 98 22.97 -3.29 11.99
C TYR A 98 22.30 -4.50 12.62
N ALA A 99 23.09 -5.52 12.94
CA ALA A 99 22.64 -6.72 13.63
C ALA A 99 23.32 -6.77 15.01
N ALA A 100 22.56 -7.00 16.06
CA ALA A 100 23.02 -7.09 17.43
C ALA A 100 22.60 -8.41 18.06
N ALA A 101 23.40 -8.91 18.99
CA ALA A 101 23.04 -10.04 19.84
C ALA A 101 23.84 -9.98 21.13
N LEU A 102 23.41 -10.75 22.13
CA LEU A 102 24.23 -11.09 23.27
C LEU A 102 25.02 -12.36 22.98
N ASP A 103 26.16 -12.52 23.66
CA ASP A 103 26.98 -13.72 23.58
C ASP A 103 27.16 -14.28 25.00
N PHE A 104 26.88 -15.58 25.18
CA PHE A 104 27.07 -16.28 26.47
C PHE A 104 28.52 -16.20 26.99
N THR A 105 29.46 -15.82 26.14
CA THR A 105 30.84 -15.52 26.53
C THR A 105 31.04 -14.13 27.17
N GLY A 106 29.98 -13.33 27.35
CA GLY A 106 29.96 -12.11 28.17
C GLY A 106 30.10 -10.78 27.41
N ALA A 107 29.52 -10.67 26.22
CA ALA A 107 29.65 -9.47 25.38
C ALA A 107 28.38 -9.17 24.58
N PHE A 108 28.21 -7.90 24.19
CA PHE A 108 27.44 -7.56 23.00
C PHE A 108 28.23 -7.95 21.76
N LEU A 109 27.53 -8.48 20.77
CA LEU A 109 27.97 -8.58 19.40
C LEU A 109 27.22 -7.53 18.58
N LEU A 110 27.95 -6.80 17.73
CA LEU A 110 27.37 -5.86 16.77
C LEU A 110 28.02 -6.09 15.42
N ALA A 111 27.23 -6.42 14.41
CA ALA A 111 27.66 -6.53 13.02
C ALA A 111 27.06 -5.39 12.19
N VAL A 112 27.85 -4.90 11.25
CA VAL A 112 27.40 -3.98 10.20
C VAL A 112 27.59 -4.66 8.85
N SER A 113 26.60 -4.53 7.97
CA SER A 113 26.71 -5.08 6.62
C SER A 113 27.76 -4.32 5.81
N ASN A 114 28.29 -4.93 4.75
CA ASN A 114 29.21 -4.23 3.84
C ASN A 114 28.49 -3.23 2.93
N THR A 115 27.21 -3.49 2.61
CA THR A 115 26.38 -2.71 1.68
C THR A 115 24.91 -2.73 2.12
N SER A 116 24.02 -2.10 1.35
CA SER A 116 22.56 -2.22 1.56
C SER A 116 22.00 -3.60 1.19
N ASP A 117 22.76 -4.43 0.47
CA ASP A 117 22.46 -5.84 0.28
C ASP A 117 23.03 -6.66 1.44
N PRO A 118 22.18 -7.23 2.32
CA PRO A 118 22.64 -7.99 3.49
C PRO A 118 23.32 -9.30 3.09
N ALA A 119 23.26 -9.73 1.83
CA ALA A 119 23.95 -10.91 1.35
C ALA A 119 25.42 -10.67 0.96
N GLN A 120 25.88 -9.42 0.92
CA GLN A 120 27.24 -9.06 0.50
C GLN A 120 28.26 -9.01 1.66
N GLY A 121 27.99 -9.77 2.72
CA GLY A 121 28.89 -9.96 3.85
C GLY A 121 28.79 -8.87 4.91
N TRP A 122 29.39 -9.18 6.07
CA TRP A 122 29.27 -8.42 7.31
C TRP A 122 30.61 -8.34 8.03
N GLN A 123 30.75 -7.34 8.90
CA GLN A 123 31.89 -7.22 9.80
C GLN A 123 31.39 -6.90 11.21
N ALA A 124 31.88 -7.66 12.19
CA ALA A 124 31.42 -7.58 13.57
C ALA A 124 32.47 -7.06 14.53
N VAL A 125 32.00 -6.37 15.57
CA VAL A 125 32.73 -5.97 16.76
C VAL A 125 32.15 -6.66 17.99
N ARG A 126 32.98 -6.84 19.01
CA ARG A 126 32.59 -7.37 20.32
C ARG A 126 32.79 -6.31 21.38
N ILE A 127 31.80 -6.09 22.23
CA ILE A 127 31.86 -5.12 23.32
C ILE A 127 31.61 -5.87 24.64
N PRO A 128 32.63 -6.06 25.49
CA PRO A 128 32.46 -6.75 26.76
C PRO A 128 31.42 -6.06 27.65
N ILE A 129 30.44 -6.83 28.12
CA ILE A 129 29.40 -6.34 29.05
C ILE A 129 29.91 -6.43 30.49
N ASP A 130 30.56 -7.55 30.80
CA ASP A 130 31.13 -7.78 32.11
C ASP A 130 32.54 -8.38 32.01
N PRO A 131 33.57 -7.53 32.00
CA PRO A 131 34.96 -7.99 32.03
C PRO A 131 35.34 -8.75 33.31
N THR A 132 34.50 -8.69 34.36
CA THR A 132 34.76 -9.27 35.69
C THR A 132 34.03 -10.59 35.93
N GLY A 133 33.07 -10.95 35.07
CA GLY A 133 32.32 -12.21 35.11
C GLY A 133 31.36 -12.35 36.30
N GLN A 134 30.83 -11.24 36.79
CA GLN A 134 29.91 -11.15 37.94
C GLN A 134 28.43 -11.00 37.53
N SER A 135 28.14 -10.86 36.25
CA SER A 135 26.84 -10.67 35.64
C SER A 135 26.84 -11.19 34.19
N PHE A 136 25.65 -11.46 33.67
CA PHE A 136 25.43 -11.72 32.25
C PHE A 136 24.42 -10.73 31.70
N GLY A 137 24.54 -10.41 30.41
CA GLY A 137 23.54 -9.59 29.71
C GLY A 137 22.36 -10.45 29.30
N ASP A 138 21.16 -9.89 29.36
CA ASP A 138 19.92 -10.52 28.91
C ASP A 138 19.06 -9.47 28.20
N PHE A 139 18.31 -9.91 27.19
CA PHE A 139 17.48 -9.10 26.30
C PHE A 139 18.25 -7.99 25.56
N THR A 140 18.70 -8.27 24.34
CA THR A 140 19.32 -7.26 23.47
C THR A 140 18.29 -6.22 23.03
N ARG A 141 18.65 -4.93 23.10
CA ARG A 141 17.93 -3.85 22.44
C ARG A 141 18.86 -3.07 21.53
N LEU A 142 18.32 -2.60 20.41
CA LEU A 142 19.05 -1.96 19.33
C LEU A 142 18.27 -0.74 18.84
N GLY A 143 18.93 0.41 18.78
CA GLY A 143 18.42 1.64 18.19
C GLY A 143 19.55 2.40 17.48
N PHE A 144 19.19 3.45 16.74
CA PHE A 144 20.15 4.30 16.04
C PHE A 144 19.55 5.67 15.73
N ASN A 145 20.43 6.65 15.54
CA ASN A 145 20.09 7.98 15.02
C ASN A 145 21.14 8.46 14.01
N GLU A 146 21.15 9.73 13.61
CA GLU A 146 22.13 10.27 12.65
C GLU A 146 23.59 10.00 13.06
N ASP A 147 23.90 10.07 14.36
CA ASP A 147 25.27 10.05 14.87
C ASP A 147 25.79 8.64 15.21
N GLY A 148 24.92 7.76 15.70
CA GLY A 148 25.34 6.56 16.43
C GLY A 148 24.41 5.36 16.34
N VAL A 149 24.94 4.21 16.75
CA VAL A 149 24.22 2.98 17.05
C VAL A 149 24.25 2.75 18.55
N TYR A 150 23.11 2.38 19.12
CA TYR A 150 22.91 2.28 20.55
C TYR A 150 22.46 0.87 20.91
N LEU A 151 23.10 0.30 21.93
CA LEU A 151 22.78 -1.01 22.46
C LEU A 151 22.36 -0.89 23.91
N SER A 152 21.43 -1.72 24.34
CA SER A 152 21.16 -1.91 25.76
C SER A 152 20.89 -3.38 26.08
N ALA A 153 21.09 -3.73 27.35
CA ALA A 153 20.74 -5.03 27.91
C ALA A 153 20.50 -4.92 29.41
N THR A 154 19.72 -5.86 29.93
CA THR A 154 19.61 -6.08 31.37
C THR A 154 20.88 -6.81 31.84
N GLN A 155 21.58 -6.28 32.83
CA GLN A 155 22.70 -6.95 33.49
C GLN A 155 22.19 -7.74 34.69
N ILE A 156 22.14 -9.07 34.56
CA ILE A 156 21.70 -9.98 35.61
C ILE A 156 22.92 -10.45 36.42
N PRO A 157 23.01 -10.11 37.72
CA PRO A 157 24.14 -10.50 38.55
C PRO A 157 24.11 -12.00 38.88
N VAL A 158 25.30 -12.59 39.02
CA VAL A 158 25.50 -13.97 39.52
C VAL A 158 25.18 -14.06 41.02
N GLY A 159 25.32 -12.94 41.74
CA GLY A 159 25.04 -12.81 43.17
C GLY A 159 23.61 -12.36 43.50
N PRO A 160 23.32 -12.05 44.78
CA PRO A 160 21.98 -11.65 45.24
C PRO A 160 21.64 -10.18 44.96
N GLU A 161 22.53 -9.45 44.29
CA GLU A 161 22.32 -8.04 43.95
C GLU A 161 21.13 -7.89 42.98
N PRO A 162 20.46 -6.72 42.95
CA PRO A 162 19.42 -6.48 41.95
C PRO A 162 20.01 -6.38 40.54
N ALA A 163 19.20 -6.76 39.54
CA ALA A 163 19.54 -6.51 38.14
C ALA A 163 19.69 -5.00 37.86
N THR A 164 20.61 -4.68 36.94
CA THR A 164 20.90 -3.31 36.49
C THR A 164 20.85 -3.26 34.97
N SER A 165 21.18 -2.13 34.37
CA SER A 165 21.24 -1.98 32.92
C SER A 165 22.60 -1.52 32.45
N ILE A 166 22.92 -1.92 31.22
CA ILE A 166 24.05 -1.42 30.44
C ILE A 166 23.53 -0.75 29.17
N LEU A 167 24.09 0.39 28.85
CA LEU A 167 23.87 1.12 27.61
C LEU A 167 25.22 1.36 26.93
N VAL A 168 25.27 1.23 25.61
CA VAL A 168 26.46 1.51 24.82
C VAL A 168 26.09 2.45 23.68
N ALA A 169 26.81 3.56 23.56
CA ALA A 169 26.72 4.49 22.43
C ALA A 169 27.95 4.33 21.55
N ILE A 170 27.76 4.08 20.26
CA ILE A 170 28.82 3.74 19.33
C ILE A 170 28.72 4.69 18.12
N PRO A 171 29.75 5.51 17.84
CA PRO A 171 29.73 6.38 16.66
C PRO A 171 29.56 5.59 15.36
N LYS A 172 28.60 5.96 14.51
CA LYS A 172 28.44 5.35 13.19
C LYS A 172 29.71 5.47 12.36
N SER A 173 30.44 6.59 12.48
CA SER A 173 31.72 6.80 11.80
C SER A 173 32.79 5.74 12.14
N ASP A 174 32.78 5.18 13.35
CA ASP A 174 33.67 4.08 13.75
C ASP A 174 33.23 2.74 13.15
N LEU A 175 31.91 2.54 12.95
CA LEU A 175 31.33 1.31 12.38
C LEU A 175 31.42 1.28 10.86
N LEU A 176 31.26 2.42 10.19
CA LEU A 176 31.24 2.55 8.73
C LEU A 176 32.65 2.64 8.10
N GLY A 177 33.70 2.61 8.93
CA GLY A 177 35.08 2.56 8.46
C GLY A 177 35.40 1.24 7.71
N PRO A 178 36.54 1.17 6.99
CA PRO A 178 36.96 -0.06 6.30
C PRO A 178 37.12 -1.30 7.21
N VAL A 179 37.33 -1.06 8.50
CA VAL A 179 37.30 -2.05 9.57
C VAL A 179 36.51 -1.41 10.72
N PRO A 180 35.31 -1.91 11.07
CA PRO A 180 34.53 -1.43 12.19
C PRO A 180 35.33 -1.47 13.48
N SER A 181 35.18 -0.44 14.30
CA SER A 181 35.82 -0.37 15.61
C SER A 181 34.85 0.15 16.68
N THR A 182 35.25 -0.02 17.94
CA THR A 182 34.52 0.51 19.11
C THR A 182 35.40 1.44 19.92
N SER A 183 36.43 2.02 19.28
CA SER A 183 37.46 2.81 19.96
C SER A 183 36.90 4.06 20.64
N ASN A 184 35.88 4.68 20.04
CA ASN A 184 35.20 5.84 20.59
C ASN A 184 33.80 5.48 21.14
N ALA A 185 33.53 4.19 21.38
CA ALA A 185 32.29 3.78 22.03
C ALA A 185 32.30 4.17 23.51
N THR A 186 31.15 4.60 24.03
CA THR A 186 30.95 4.93 25.44
C THR A 186 30.01 3.94 26.08
N VAL A 187 30.45 3.32 27.18
CA VAL A 187 29.68 2.34 27.95
C VAL A 187 29.19 2.97 29.25
N PHE A 188 27.89 2.94 29.46
CA PHE A 188 27.22 3.28 30.72
C PHE A 188 26.75 1.97 31.37
N ALA A 189 27.38 1.55 32.47
CA ALA A 189 27.11 0.27 33.11
C ALA A 189 26.61 0.41 34.55
N ASN A 190 26.04 -0.67 35.10
CA ASN A 190 25.48 -0.72 36.45
C ASN A 190 24.42 0.36 36.71
N ILE A 191 23.62 0.69 35.69
CA ILE A 191 22.60 1.71 35.81
C ILE A 191 21.41 1.13 36.57
N SER A 192 20.94 1.83 37.60
CA SER A 192 19.83 1.33 38.42
C SER A 192 18.51 1.37 37.64
N HIS A 193 17.72 0.31 37.72
CA HIS A 193 16.34 0.32 37.19
C HIS A 193 15.46 1.38 37.88
N GLY A 194 15.78 1.77 39.11
CA GLY A 194 15.11 2.88 39.79
C GLY A 194 15.41 4.26 39.17
N GLU A 195 16.48 4.36 38.39
CA GLU A 195 16.85 5.60 37.70
C GLU A 195 16.27 5.67 36.30
N ILE A 196 16.30 4.57 35.53
CA ILE A 196 15.95 4.60 34.09
C ILE A 196 14.89 3.58 33.67
N GLY A 197 14.15 2.98 34.62
CA GLY A 197 13.15 1.96 34.34
C GLY A 197 13.77 0.61 34.03
N VAL A 198 12.98 -0.32 33.50
CA VAL A 198 13.44 -1.65 33.04
C VAL A 198 13.39 -1.75 31.51
N VAL A 199 14.18 -2.65 30.94
CA VAL A 199 14.16 -3.03 29.51
C VAL A 199 14.17 -1.80 28.60
N GLN A 200 15.23 -1.00 28.71
CA GLN A 200 15.26 0.32 28.08
C GLN A 200 15.49 0.19 26.58
N GLN A 201 14.59 0.76 25.80
CA GLN A 201 14.63 0.75 24.34
C GLN A 201 15.23 2.06 23.83
N PRO A 202 16.51 2.07 23.36
CA PRO A 202 17.00 3.16 22.51
C PRO A 202 16.10 3.24 21.27
N ALA A 203 15.80 4.46 20.82
CA ALA A 203 14.88 4.64 19.73
C ALA A 203 15.51 4.32 18.38
N VAL A 204 14.66 3.97 17.42
CA VAL A 204 14.98 4.10 16.00
C VAL A 204 14.60 5.53 15.61
N ALA A 205 15.60 6.41 15.58
CA ALA A 205 15.43 7.86 15.48
C ALA A 205 16.34 8.49 14.40
N PRO A 206 16.22 8.10 13.12
CA PRO A 206 17.10 8.57 12.05
C PRO A 206 17.15 10.10 11.91
N GLU A 207 16.06 10.79 12.26
CA GLU A 207 15.94 12.26 12.17
C GLU A 207 16.61 13.04 13.31
N LEU A 208 17.20 12.37 14.31
CA LEU A 208 17.84 13.02 15.45
C LEU A 208 19.38 13.01 15.38
N SER A 209 19.98 14.10 15.86
CA SER A 209 21.42 14.23 16.13
C SER A 209 21.65 14.95 17.46
N GLY A 210 22.74 14.60 18.14
CA GLY A 210 23.19 15.15 19.41
C GLY A 210 22.49 14.61 20.65
N SER A 211 21.40 13.84 20.48
CA SER A 211 20.62 13.25 21.57
C SER A 211 19.90 11.99 21.10
N GLU A 212 19.95 10.95 21.91
CA GLU A 212 19.25 9.68 21.69
C GLU A 212 18.22 9.46 22.81
N PRO A 213 16.90 9.47 22.53
CA PRO A 213 15.89 9.16 23.52
C PRO A 213 15.82 7.66 23.81
N ILE A 214 15.51 7.32 25.05
CA ILE A 214 15.42 5.94 25.53
C ILE A 214 14.12 5.79 26.32
N LEU A 215 13.19 4.99 25.83
CA LEU A 215 11.90 4.74 26.49
C LEU A 215 11.96 3.48 27.37
N SER A 216 11.27 3.52 28.50
CA SER A 216 11.24 2.44 29.49
C SER A 216 9.95 2.45 30.32
N ALA A 217 9.59 1.29 30.86
CA ALA A 217 8.53 1.15 31.87
C ALA A 217 9.12 1.07 33.29
N PHE A 218 8.33 1.40 34.30
CA PHE A 218 8.69 1.29 35.72
C PHE A 218 7.82 0.30 36.47
N ASN A 219 8.41 -0.35 37.48
CA ASN A 219 7.72 -1.21 38.44
C ASN A 219 6.86 -2.29 37.79
N VAL A 220 7.31 -2.91 36.69
CA VAL A 220 6.51 -3.90 35.92
C VAL A 220 6.02 -5.07 36.78
N ASP A 221 6.71 -5.43 37.85
CA ASP A 221 6.29 -6.48 38.79
C ASP A 221 5.02 -6.14 39.62
N MET A 222 4.52 -4.90 39.55
CA MET A 222 3.36 -4.40 40.28
C MET A 222 2.54 -3.46 39.39
N PRO A 223 1.27 -3.15 39.74
CA PRO A 223 0.54 -2.10 39.03
C PRO A 223 1.31 -0.78 39.02
N SER A 224 1.48 -0.20 37.85
CA SER A 224 2.26 1.01 37.59
C SER A 224 1.46 2.01 36.78
N THR A 225 1.87 3.28 36.86
CA THR A 225 1.31 4.39 36.07
C THR A 225 2.41 5.21 35.43
N LEU A 226 3.63 4.65 35.35
CA LEU A 226 4.84 5.42 35.07
C LEU A 226 5.64 4.83 33.92
N LEU A 227 5.84 5.65 32.89
CA LEU A 227 6.89 5.47 31.89
C LEU A 227 8.00 6.49 32.12
N LYS A 228 9.15 6.30 31.48
CA LYS A 228 10.23 7.29 31.51
C LYS A 228 10.97 7.37 30.19
N VAL A 229 11.32 8.59 29.82
CA VAL A 229 12.24 8.87 28.71
C VAL A 229 13.57 9.34 29.29
N SER A 230 14.62 8.52 29.20
CA SER A 230 16.00 8.97 29.46
C SER A 230 16.66 9.38 28.14
N SER A 231 17.89 9.93 28.16
CA SER A 231 18.62 10.14 26.90
C SER A 231 20.13 10.00 27.02
N ILE A 232 20.79 9.73 25.90
CA ILE A 232 22.23 9.87 25.74
C ILE A 232 22.47 11.13 24.92
N ASP A 233 23.07 12.15 25.55
CA ASP A 233 23.20 13.50 25.00
C ASP A 233 24.65 13.90 24.74
N GLY A 234 24.84 14.87 23.84
CA GLY A 234 26.13 15.46 23.50
C GLY A 234 26.79 14.80 22.27
N LEU A 235 28.07 15.12 22.07
CA LEU A 235 28.82 14.58 20.93
C LEU A 235 28.96 13.06 21.08
N ILE A 236 28.67 12.29 20.03
CA ILE A 236 28.67 10.82 20.07
C ILE A 236 30.01 10.17 20.49
N THR A 237 31.13 10.88 20.35
CA THR A 237 32.46 10.42 20.81
C THR A 237 32.74 10.70 22.30
N SER A 238 31.88 11.47 22.96
CA SER A 238 31.95 11.79 24.39
C SER A 238 30.56 12.11 24.98
N PRO A 239 29.57 11.20 24.84
CA PRO A 239 28.21 11.48 25.25
C PRO A 239 28.04 11.33 26.77
N THR A 240 26.95 11.86 27.29
CA THR A 240 26.54 11.73 28.69
C THR A 240 25.14 11.14 28.79
N LEU A 241 24.93 10.22 29.71
CA LEU A 241 23.60 9.69 30.03
C LEU A 241 22.84 10.71 30.91
N ASP A 242 21.75 11.26 30.38
CA ASP A 242 20.80 12.05 31.16
C ASP A 242 19.69 11.14 31.73
N THR A 243 19.71 11.02 33.05
CA THR A 243 18.72 10.28 33.84
C THR A 243 17.74 11.21 34.55
N ALA A 244 17.69 12.50 34.19
CA ALA A 244 16.76 13.47 34.75
C ALA A 244 15.33 12.91 34.81
N ASN A 245 14.54 13.40 35.77
CA ASN A 245 13.20 12.88 36.01
C ASN A 245 12.21 13.35 34.92
N ARG A 246 12.32 12.76 33.74
CA ARG A 246 11.43 12.87 32.58
C ARG A 246 10.41 11.73 32.60
N ALA A 247 9.74 11.58 33.75
CA ALA A 247 8.75 10.55 33.94
C ALA A 247 7.40 10.98 33.37
N ILE A 248 6.69 10.05 32.75
CA ILE A 248 5.40 10.25 32.12
C ILE A 248 4.37 9.48 32.92
N THR A 249 3.32 10.17 33.36
CA THR A 249 2.18 9.50 33.99
C THR A 249 1.21 9.01 32.91
N VAL A 250 0.89 7.73 32.94
CA VAL A 250 -0.02 7.06 32.00
C VAL A 250 -1.17 6.39 32.75
N SER A 251 -2.18 5.91 32.02
CA SER A 251 -3.22 5.04 32.59
C SER A 251 -2.59 3.83 33.29
N PRO A 252 -3.17 3.35 34.40
CA PRO A 252 -2.62 2.20 35.12
C PRO A 252 -2.44 0.99 34.22
N PHE A 253 -1.31 0.32 34.35
CA PHE A 253 -1.00 -0.94 33.69
C PHE A 253 -0.35 -1.91 34.68
N GLN A 254 -0.42 -3.21 34.37
CA GLN A 254 0.21 -4.28 35.14
C GLN A 254 0.49 -5.45 34.20
N ASN A 255 1.33 -6.39 34.63
CA ASN A 255 1.70 -7.57 33.86
C ASN A 255 0.47 -8.30 33.29
N PRO A 256 0.52 -8.70 32.02
CA PRO A 256 -0.56 -9.44 31.39
C PRO A 256 -0.76 -10.79 32.08
N PRO A 257 -2.00 -11.30 32.13
CA PRO A 257 -2.22 -12.71 32.43
C PRO A 257 -1.63 -13.57 31.29
N GLY A 258 -1.37 -14.84 31.56
CA GLY A 258 -1.06 -15.78 30.48
C GLY A 258 -2.22 -15.88 29.50
N ALA A 259 -1.94 -15.78 28.21
CA ALA A 259 -2.95 -15.73 27.16
C ALA A 259 -3.59 -17.10 26.92
N ILE A 260 -4.92 -17.12 26.83
CA ILE A 260 -5.70 -18.33 26.62
C ILE A 260 -5.49 -18.83 25.19
N GLN A 261 -5.49 -20.14 25.01
CA GLN A 261 -5.40 -20.78 23.70
C GLN A 261 -6.30 -22.00 23.64
N LYS A 262 -6.73 -22.32 22.41
CA LYS A 262 -7.63 -23.43 22.12
C LYS A 262 -7.04 -24.79 22.51
N ASP A 263 -7.92 -25.70 22.93
CA ASP A 263 -7.65 -27.12 23.21
C ASP A 263 -6.64 -27.44 24.32
N THR A 264 -6.22 -26.45 25.12
CA THR A 264 -5.33 -26.65 26.28
C THR A 264 -5.68 -25.72 27.44
N THR A 265 -5.17 -26.04 28.64
CA THR A 265 -5.24 -25.16 29.81
C THR A 265 -3.89 -24.51 30.14
N VAL A 266 -2.84 -24.82 29.38
CA VAL A 266 -1.54 -24.14 29.49
C VAL A 266 -1.67 -22.82 28.74
N PRO A 267 -1.60 -21.65 29.41
CA PRO A 267 -1.64 -20.38 28.70
C PRO A 267 -0.31 -20.10 28.01
N ILE A 268 -0.32 -19.20 27.03
CA ILE A 268 0.91 -18.60 26.48
C ILE A 268 1.50 -17.65 27.53
N ASN A 269 2.80 -17.71 27.72
CA ASN A 269 3.53 -16.73 28.52
C ASN A 269 3.63 -15.43 27.73
N ALA A 270 2.90 -14.40 28.15
CA ALA A 270 2.85 -13.07 27.55
C ALA A 270 3.91 -12.09 28.12
N ALA A 271 4.92 -12.61 28.84
CA ALA A 271 5.97 -11.86 29.51
C ALA A 271 5.44 -10.80 30.52
N ASP A 272 6.24 -9.78 30.81
CA ASP A 272 5.89 -8.65 31.67
C ASP A 272 5.50 -7.41 30.84
N SER A 273 5.13 -6.32 31.50
CA SER A 273 4.76 -5.06 30.83
C SER A 273 5.95 -4.17 30.43
N SER A 274 7.07 -4.79 30.05
CA SER A 274 8.18 -4.08 29.42
C SER A 274 7.93 -3.85 27.94
N PHE A 275 8.59 -2.84 27.35
CA PHE A 275 8.65 -2.70 25.90
C PHE A 275 9.62 -3.74 25.35
N THR A 276 9.12 -4.74 24.61
CA THR A 276 9.99 -5.80 24.05
C THR A 276 10.37 -5.57 22.60
N SER A 277 9.62 -4.73 21.88
CA SER A 277 9.91 -4.32 20.50
C SER A 277 10.60 -2.96 20.42
N SER A 278 11.05 -2.59 19.22
CA SER A 278 11.67 -1.29 18.94
C SER A 278 10.73 -0.14 19.27
N VAL A 279 11.29 0.92 19.86
CA VAL A 279 10.62 2.22 20.01
C VAL A 279 11.04 3.08 18.84
N VAL A 280 10.09 3.68 18.13
CA VAL A 280 10.38 4.44 16.90
C VAL A 280 10.14 5.92 17.14
N LEU A 281 10.94 6.76 16.49
CA LEU A 281 10.77 8.20 16.49
C LEU A 281 10.44 8.67 15.07
N GLN A 282 9.34 9.41 14.96
CA GLN A 282 8.84 9.94 13.69
C GLN A 282 8.25 11.33 13.94
N ASP A 283 8.70 12.34 13.19
CA ASP A 283 8.25 13.75 13.31
C ASP A 283 8.37 14.32 14.74
N GLY A 284 9.48 14.01 15.40
CA GLY A 284 9.82 14.47 16.75
C GLY A 284 9.04 13.80 17.87
N LYS A 285 8.28 12.74 17.57
CA LYS A 285 7.43 12.01 18.51
C LYS A 285 7.91 10.58 18.67
N LEU A 286 7.88 10.07 19.91
CA LEU A 286 8.18 8.67 20.19
C LEU A 286 6.91 7.82 20.14
N PHE A 287 7.02 6.65 19.54
CA PHE A 287 5.97 5.64 19.51
C PHE A 287 6.48 4.35 20.12
N GLY A 288 5.67 3.76 20.99
CA GLY A 288 5.98 2.50 21.64
C GLY A 288 4.71 1.73 21.96
N VAL A 289 4.83 0.41 22.00
CA VAL A 289 3.74 -0.52 22.35
C VAL A 289 4.27 -1.56 23.33
N HIS A 290 3.46 -1.89 24.34
CA HIS A 290 3.78 -2.94 25.32
C HIS A 290 2.56 -3.80 25.62
N THR A 291 2.78 -4.99 26.20
CA THR A 291 1.72 -5.91 26.58
C THR A 291 1.31 -5.69 28.04
N ILE A 292 0.00 -5.58 28.29
CA ILE A 292 -0.55 -5.30 29.62
C ILE A 292 -1.78 -6.18 29.90
N SER A 293 -2.18 -6.24 31.16
CA SER A 293 -3.53 -6.69 31.52
C SER A 293 -4.56 -5.60 31.19
N SER A 294 -5.59 -5.95 30.43
CA SER A 294 -6.82 -5.16 30.28
C SER A 294 -7.66 -5.16 31.57
N ASP A 295 -8.69 -4.29 31.60
CA ASP A 295 -9.63 -4.17 32.73
C ASP A 295 -10.46 -5.43 32.99
N ASP A 296 -10.69 -6.25 31.96
CA ASP A 296 -11.37 -7.54 32.03
C ASP A 296 -10.41 -8.73 32.23
N ASN A 297 -9.14 -8.45 32.56
CA ASN A 297 -8.10 -9.43 32.88
C ASN A 297 -7.77 -10.35 31.69
N HIS A 298 -7.55 -9.73 30.52
CA HIS A 298 -7.04 -10.31 29.29
C HIS A 298 -5.70 -9.70 28.90
N SER A 299 -4.91 -10.40 28.09
CA SER A 299 -3.67 -9.83 27.53
C SER A 299 -4.03 -8.86 26.41
N ALA A 300 -3.59 -7.61 26.52
CA ALA A 300 -3.86 -6.54 25.57
C ALA A 300 -2.58 -5.78 25.23
N LEU A 301 -2.58 -5.03 24.11
CA LEU A 301 -1.50 -4.11 23.79
C LEU A 301 -1.91 -2.69 24.11
N GLN A 302 -1.04 -1.95 24.79
CA GLN A 302 -1.20 -0.51 24.98
C GLN A 302 -0.11 0.21 24.19
N TRP A 303 -0.52 1.15 23.34
CA TRP A 303 0.38 1.96 22.52
C TRP A 303 0.37 3.42 22.99
N PHE A 304 1.45 4.13 22.67
CA PHE A 304 1.65 5.53 23.04
C PHE A 304 2.23 6.33 21.89
N GLU A 305 1.73 7.56 21.73
CA GLU A 305 2.39 8.66 21.01
C GLU A 305 2.86 9.67 22.05
N ILE A 306 4.18 9.90 22.13
CA ILE A 306 4.81 10.76 23.15
C ILE A 306 5.49 11.95 22.48
N GLY A 307 4.98 13.15 22.78
CA GLY A 307 5.51 14.42 22.29
C GLY A 307 6.63 14.98 23.16
N THR A 308 7.52 15.76 22.55
CA THR A 308 8.62 16.48 23.20
C THR A 308 9.53 15.59 24.09
N PRO A 309 9.96 14.42 23.61
CA PRO A 309 10.59 13.37 24.42
C PRO A 309 11.87 13.81 25.16
N LEU A 310 12.66 14.71 24.57
CA LEU A 310 13.95 15.14 25.10
C LEU A 310 13.88 16.32 26.08
N THR A 311 12.71 16.93 26.31
CA THR A 311 12.58 18.12 27.17
C THR A 311 11.53 17.94 28.26
N ASN A 312 10.27 17.74 27.88
CA ASN A 312 9.15 17.56 28.80
C ASN A 312 8.16 16.56 28.19
N PRO A 313 8.45 15.25 28.26
CA PRO A 313 7.66 14.26 27.55
C PRO A 313 6.19 14.26 28.01
N VAL A 314 5.27 14.26 27.04
CA VAL A 314 3.82 14.22 27.26
C VAL A 314 3.19 13.17 26.36
N VAL A 315 2.20 12.42 26.87
CA VAL A 315 1.37 11.56 26.03
C VAL A 315 0.47 12.48 25.19
N LEU A 316 0.60 12.38 23.87
CA LEU A 316 -0.27 13.05 22.91
C LEU A 316 -1.49 12.19 22.62
N ASP A 317 -1.27 10.89 22.40
CA ASP A 317 -2.32 9.92 22.19
C ASP A 317 -1.92 8.54 22.74
N THR A 318 -2.92 7.72 23.07
CA THR A 318 -2.75 6.36 23.59
C THR A 318 -4.04 5.57 23.45
N GLY A 319 -3.92 4.25 23.24
CA GLY A 319 -5.07 3.37 23.14
C GLY A 319 -4.73 1.92 23.48
N LEU A 320 -5.78 1.09 23.49
CA LEU A 320 -5.68 -0.35 23.70
C LEU A 320 -6.06 -1.09 22.42
N ILE A 321 -5.24 -2.06 22.02
CA ILE A 321 -5.62 -3.12 21.10
C ILE A 321 -6.05 -4.31 21.96
N SER A 322 -7.36 -4.52 22.06
CA SER A 322 -7.98 -5.54 22.91
C SER A 322 -9.23 -6.13 22.23
N PRO A 323 -9.07 -6.82 21.09
CA PRO A 323 -10.17 -7.44 20.37
C PRO A 323 -10.95 -8.46 21.23
N LEU A 324 -12.28 -8.51 21.04
CA LEU A 324 -13.13 -9.41 21.81
C LEU A 324 -12.78 -10.87 21.57
N GLY A 325 -12.48 -11.60 22.65
CA GLY A 325 -12.24 -13.04 22.60
C GLY A 325 -10.84 -13.45 22.16
N LEU A 326 -9.91 -12.50 22.04
CA LEU A 326 -8.53 -12.74 21.68
C LEU A 326 -7.59 -12.05 22.69
N ASP A 327 -6.73 -12.84 23.32
CA ASP A 327 -5.59 -12.35 24.09
C ASP A 327 -4.46 -12.05 23.11
N VAL A 328 -3.91 -10.83 23.15
CA VAL A 328 -2.84 -10.36 22.24
C VAL A 328 -1.55 -10.05 23.02
N TYR A 329 -0.39 -10.32 22.41
CA TYR A 329 0.90 -10.27 23.09
C TYR A 329 2.06 -10.07 22.12
N TYR A 330 3.21 -9.62 22.66
CA TYR A 330 4.43 -9.30 21.91
C TYR A 330 4.15 -8.35 20.73
N GLY A 331 3.67 -7.15 21.03
CA GLY A 331 3.38 -6.14 20.01
C GLY A 331 4.64 -5.40 19.52
N SER A 332 4.70 -5.09 18.24
CA SER A 332 5.70 -4.19 17.62
C SER A 332 5.01 -3.10 16.83
N ILE A 333 5.62 -1.91 16.74
CA ILE A 333 5.00 -0.73 16.12
C ILE A 333 5.95 -0.07 15.11
N ALA A 334 5.40 0.36 13.98
CA ALA A 334 6.06 1.25 13.04
C ALA A 334 5.12 2.39 12.66
N VAL A 335 5.71 3.56 12.40
CA VAL A 335 5.02 4.76 11.93
C VAL A 335 5.80 5.32 10.76
N ASN A 336 5.11 5.65 9.67
CA ASN A 336 5.75 6.25 8.50
C ASN A 336 5.57 7.79 8.47
N PRO A 337 6.25 8.49 7.55
CA PRO A 337 6.08 9.93 7.37
C PRO A 337 4.69 10.38 6.86
N LEU A 338 3.82 9.46 6.44
CA LEU A 338 2.46 9.73 5.97
C LEU A 338 1.42 9.75 7.10
N GLY A 339 1.85 9.47 8.34
CA GLY A 339 0.95 9.35 9.50
C GLY A 339 0.21 8.01 9.56
N GLU A 340 0.68 7.00 8.84
CA GLU A 340 0.17 5.64 8.88
C GLU A 340 0.95 4.83 9.92
N VAL A 341 0.25 3.92 10.58
CA VAL A 341 0.76 3.15 11.72
C VAL A 341 0.40 1.69 11.55
N VAL A 342 1.37 0.81 11.76
CA VAL A 342 1.10 -0.64 11.86
C VAL A 342 1.59 -1.14 13.20
N ILE A 343 0.74 -1.93 13.87
CA ILE A 343 1.12 -2.72 15.02
C ILE A 343 1.01 -4.20 14.65
N GLY A 344 2.14 -4.89 14.55
CA GLY A 344 2.21 -6.35 14.42
C GLY A 344 2.17 -7.02 15.80
N PHE A 345 1.51 -8.18 15.89
CA PHE A 345 1.46 -8.96 17.14
C PHE A 345 1.04 -10.41 16.94
N SER A 346 1.26 -11.22 17.97
CA SER A 346 0.70 -12.56 18.07
C SER A 346 -0.54 -12.58 18.96
N GLY A 347 -1.47 -13.50 18.71
CA GLY A 347 -2.70 -13.62 19.48
C GLY A 347 -3.25 -15.04 19.56
N SER A 348 -3.96 -15.33 20.64
CA SER A 348 -4.67 -16.60 20.84
C SER A 348 -5.93 -16.41 21.68
N GLY A 349 -6.83 -17.40 21.67
CA GLY A 349 -8.07 -17.31 22.42
C GLY A 349 -8.70 -18.67 22.69
N PRO A 350 -9.86 -18.72 23.36
CA PRO A 350 -10.56 -19.99 23.60
C PRO A 350 -10.94 -20.73 22.31
N ASN A 351 -11.03 -20.03 21.18
CA ASN A 351 -11.36 -20.59 19.87
C ASN A 351 -10.18 -20.54 18.87
N ASP A 352 -9.03 -20.00 19.28
CA ASP A 352 -7.93 -19.62 18.40
C ASP A 352 -6.60 -20.16 18.95
N PHE A 353 -5.84 -20.82 18.09
CA PHE A 353 -4.45 -21.19 18.39
C PHE A 353 -3.55 -19.95 18.26
N PRO A 354 -2.32 -19.96 18.81
CA PRO A 354 -1.36 -18.88 18.61
C PRO A 354 -1.15 -18.57 17.12
N SER A 355 -1.56 -17.37 16.72
CA SER A 355 -1.66 -16.92 15.34
C SER A 355 -1.01 -15.55 15.18
N ALA A 356 -0.59 -15.23 13.95
CA ALA A 356 0.00 -13.95 13.59
C ALA A 356 -1.08 -12.95 13.14
N TYR A 357 -0.99 -11.72 13.65
CA TYR A 357 -1.92 -10.62 13.36
C TYR A 357 -1.18 -9.30 13.13
N ALA A 358 -1.88 -8.35 12.51
CA ALA A 358 -1.51 -6.95 12.55
C ALA A 358 -2.77 -6.08 12.65
N VAL A 359 -2.60 -4.84 13.09
CA VAL A 359 -3.64 -3.81 12.98
C VAL A 359 -3.04 -2.56 12.35
N ALA A 360 -3.79 -1.99 11.40
CA ALA A 360 -3.41 -0.76 10.71
C ALA A 360 -4.19 0.42 11.29
N GLY A 361 -3.50 1.55 11.47
CA GLY A 361 -4.08 2.81 11.90
C GLY A 361 -3.57 3.98 11.08
N GLN A 362 -4.31 5.08 11.13
CA GLN A 362 -3.94 6.32 10.46
C GLN A 362 -4.22 7.52 11.35
N LEU A 363 -3.33 8.49 11.31
CA LEU A 363 -3.47 9.76 12.01
C LEU A 363 -4.60 10.58 11.35
N ASN A 364 -5.66 10.83 12.11
CA ASN A 364 -6.81 11.64 11.69
C ASN A 364 -6.91 12.88 12.58
N GLY A 365 -6.25 13.96 12.17
CA GLY A 365 -6.05 15.14 13.01
C GLY A 365 -5.00 14.87 14.09
N ASP A 366 -5.40 14.91 15.36
CA ASP A 366 -4.51 14.69 16.52
C ASP A 366 -4.68 13.28 17.14
N VAL A 367 -5.43 12.39 16.50
CA VAL A 367 -5.77 11.05 17.04
C VAL A 367 -5.45 9.97 16.03
N ILE A 368 -4.86 8.86 16.48
CA ILE A 368 -4.63 7.68 15.65
C ILE A 368 -5.86 6.77 15.72
N GLN A 369 -6.45 6.48 14.56
CA GLN A 369 -7.60 5.60 14.42
C GLN A 369 -7.16 4.27 13.84
N PHE A 370 -7.29 3.20 14.61
CA PHE A 370 -7.03 1.83 14.18
C PHE A 370 -8.29 1.15 13.62
N GLY A 371 -8.10 0.32 12.59
CA GLY A 371 -9.12 -0.60 12.09
C GLY A 371 -9.23 -1.88 12.93
N ASP A 372 -9.91 -2.89 12.38
CA ASP A 372 -9.98 -4.21 12.99
C ASP A 372 -8.65 -4.98 12.80
N PRO A 373 -8.26 -5.86 13.75
CA PRO A 373 -7.15 -6.77 13.56
C PRO A 373 -7.28 -7.66 12.32
N MET A 374 -6.21 -7.73 11.53
CA MET A 374 -6.07 -8.59 10.37
C MET A 374 -5.37 -9.88 10.78
N LEU A 375 -5.97 -11.03 10.44
CA LEU A 375 -5.31 -12.32 10.58
C LEU A 375 -4.30 -12.52 9.43
N LEU A 376 -3.02 -12.60 9.76
CA LEU A 376 -1.93 -12.81 8.80
C LEU A 376 -1.71 -14.29 8.54
N GLN A 377 -1.72 -15.09 9.61
CA GLN A 377 -1.58 -16.54 9.55
C GLN A 377 -2.19 -17.21 10.77
N ALA A 378 -3.11 -18.16 10.54
CA ALA A 378 -3.74 -18.94 11.60
C ALA A 378 -2.80 -20.04 12.12
N GLY A 379 -2.70 -20.13 13.45
CA GLY A 379 -2.13 -21.26 14.17
C GLY A 379 -2.95 -22.54 13.98
N VAL A 380 -2.30 -23.69 14.11
CA VAL A 380 -2.95 -25.00 13.92
C VAL A 380 -2.88 -25.93 15.14
N ALA A 381 -2.17 -25.54 16.20
CA ALA A 381 -2.03 -26.32 17.43
C ALA A 381 -1.69 -25.43 18.64
N PRO A 382 -1.84 -25.93 19.88
CA PRO A 382 -1.40 -25.18 21.05
C PRO A 382 0.14 -25.15 21.16
N GLN A 383 0.66 -24.17 21.89
CA GLN A 383 2.04 -24.13 22.38
C GLN A 383 2.03 -24.45 23.88
N THR A 384 2.46 -25.66 24.23
CA THR A 384 2.49 -26.12 25.63
C THR A 384 3.90 -26.30 26.19
N SER A 385 4.92 -26.29 25.32
CA SER A 385 6.31 -26.44 25.72
C SER A 385 6.75 -25.30 26.64
N ASN A 386 7.64 -25.63 27.60
CA ASN A 386 8.21 -24.68 28.55
C ASN A 386 7.18 -23.74 29.20
N SER A 387 6.02 -24.29 29.59
CA SER A 387 4.92 -23.53 30.19
C SER A 387 4.33 -22.45 29.26
N GLY A 388 4.17 -22.79 27.99
CA GLY A 388 3.63 -21.88 26.98
C GLY A 388 4.62 -20.81 26.54
N ARG A 389 5.93 -21.09 26.59
CA ARG A 389 6.96 -20.13 26.19
C ARG A 389 6.81 -19.79 24.70
N PHE A 390 6.74 -18.50 24.43
CA PHE A 390 6.81 -17.87 23.12
C PHE A 390 8.04 -16.95 23.11
N GLY A 391 8.53 -16.56 21.93
CA GLY A 391 9.61 -15.58 21.80
C GLY A 391 9.29 -14.24 22.45
N ASP A 392 10.33 -13.52 22.85
CA ASP A 392 10.18 -12.24 23.55
C ASP A 392 9.86 -11.06 22.63
N TYR A 393 10.12 -11.21 21.34
CA TYR A 393 10.12 -10.12 20.37
C TYR A 393 9.11 -10.33 19.25
N SER A 394 8.78 -9.20 18.63
CA SER A 394 8.22 -9.08 17.29
C SER A 394 8.82 -7.81 16.67
N ALA A 395 8.71 -7.68 15.35
CA ALA A 395 9.22 -6.51 14.67
C ALA A 395 8.30 -6.06 13.53
N THR A 396 8.02 -4.76 13.50
CA THR A 396 7.32 -4.07 12.43
C THR A 396 8.21 -2.93 11.96
N THR A 397 8.38 -2.77 10.64
CA THR A 397 9.15 -1.68 10.01
C THR A 397 8.42 -1.21 8.76
N PHE A 398 8.54 0.07 8.37
CA PHE A 398 8.05 0.51 7.06
C PHE A 398 9.12 0.33 5.99
N ASP A 399 8.69 0.15 4.74
CA ASP A 399 9.56 -0.08 3.60
C ASP A 399 10.34 1.20 3.26
N PRO A 400 11.69 1.18 3.29
CA PRO A 400 12.49 2.38 3.03
C PRO A 400 12.41 2.86 1.57
N THR A 401 11.85 2.06 0.65
CA THR A 401 11.65 2.43 -0.76
C THR A 401 10.25 2.90 -1.08
N ASP A 402 9.27 2.56 -0.25
CA ASP A 402 7.89 3.03 -0.37
C ASP A 402 7.23 3.13 1.02
N PRO A 403 7.12 4.33 1.61
CA PRO A 403 6.67 4.44 2.99
C PRO A 403 5.23 3.96 3.22
N SER A 404 4.36 3.85 2.21
CA SER A 404 3.00 3.30 2.39
C SER A 404 2.96 1.77 2.55
N HIS A 405 4.11 1.11 2.42
CA HIS A 405 4.26 -0.31 2.66
C HIS A 405 4.92 -0.54 4.02
N PHE A 406 4.37 -1.46 4.78
CA PHE A 406 4.91 -1.92 6.06
C PHE A 406 5.20 -3.41 5.99
N TRP A 407 6.15 -3.86 6.78
CA TRP A 407 6.51 -5.26 6.92
C TRP A 407 6.54 -5.63 8.38
N THR A 408 5.87 -6.72 8.73
CA THR A 408 5.89 -7.29 10.07
C THR A 408 6.31 -8.76 10.07
N ILE A 409 6.91 -9.20 11.16
CA ILE A 409 7.24 -10.60 11.44
C ILE A 409 6.69 -11.03 12.80
N GLU A 410 5.88 -12.09 12.81
CA GLU A 410 5.16 -12.57 14.00
C GLU A 410 5.30 -14.08 14.18
N GLU A 411 5.26 -14.57 15.42
CA GLU A 411 5.33 -16.00 15.73
C GLU A 411 3.93 -16.65 15.72
N TRP A 412 3.81 -17.87 15.19
CA TRP A 412 2.58 -18.65 15.15
C TRP A 412 2.87 -20.15 15.26
N THR A 413 1.88 -20.97 15.59
CA THR A 413 2.06 -22.44 15.69
C THR A 413 1.73 -23.15 14.38
N SER A 414 2.73 -23.78 13.75
CA SER A 414 2.67 -24.24 12.37
C SER A 414 2.34 -25.71 12.15
N ALA A 415 2.49 -26.56 13.17
CA ALA A 415 2.24 -27.99 13.05
C ALA A 415 1.72 -28.58 14.36
N SER A 416 2.09 -29.82 14.69
CA SER A 416 1.77 -30.45 15.98
C SER A 416 2.16 -29.57 17.17
N ASP A 417 1.61 -29.88 18.34
CA ASP A 417 1.85 -29.16 19.60
C ASP A 417 3.30 -28.66 19.74
N SER A 418 3.42 -27.36 20.03
CA SER A 418 4.68 -26.66 20.30
C SER A 418 5.65 -26.50 19.11
N VAL A 419 5.22 -26.73 17.87
CA VAL A 419 6.00 -26.40 16.68
C VAL A 419 5.68 -24.98 16.22
N TRP A 420 6.58 -24.04 16.50
CA TRP A 420 6.47 -22.64 16.07
C TRP A 420 6.98 -22.43 14.64
N SER A 421 6.52 -21.34 14.02
CA SER A 421 7.09 -20.73 12.82
C SER A 421 6.89 -19.21 12.90
N THR A 422 7.62 -18.45 12.10
CA THR A 422 7.37 -17.03 11.88
C THR A 422 6.48 -16.82 10.66
N GLN A 423 5.77 -15.70 10.63
CA GLN A 423 4.99 -15.22 9.50
C GLN A 423 5.51 -13.84 9.14
N ILE A 424 5.95 -13.67 7.89
CA ILE A 424 6.40 -12.39 7.35
C ILE A 424 5.30 -11.87 6.43
N SER A 425 4.85 -10.64 6.69
CA SER A 425 3.70 -10.06 6.00
C SER A 425 3.92 -8.60 5.65
N GLU A 426 3.60 -8.26 4.41
CA GLU A 426 3.52 -6.89 3.91
C GLU A 426 2.11 -6.33 4.12
N ILE A 427 2.02 -5.15 4.71
CA ILE A 427 0.78 -4.38 4.88
C ILE A 427 0.88 -3.14 4.00
N ILE A 428 0.00 -3.04 3.02
CA ILE A 428 0.01 -1.97 2.02
C ILE A 428 -1.14 -1.02 2.33
N PHE A 429 -0.83 0.24 2.62
CA PHE A 429 -1.83 1.30 2.65
C PHE A 429 -2.18 1.70 1.22
N GLY A 430 -3.47 1.64 0.89
CA GLY A 430 -3.94 2.03 -0.43
C GLY A 430 -3.76 3.53 -0.64
N THR A 431 -3.14 3.93 -1.75
CA THR A 431 -3.43 5.26 -2.31
C THR A 431 -4.80 5.18 -2.95
N THR A 432 -5.80 5.85 -2.38
CA THR A 432 -7.14 5.93 -2.99
C THR A 432 -7.00 6.58 -4.37
N SER A 433 -7.49 5.92 -5.42
CA SER A 433 -7.44 6.43 -6.79
C SER A 433 -8.86 6.53 -7.36
N PRO A 434 -9.20 7.58 -8.12
CA PRO A 434 -10.49 7.62 -8.80
C PRO A 434 -10.57 6.51 -9.87
N PRO A 435 -11.79 6.07 -10.21
CA PRO A 435 -11.99 5.14 -11.30
C PRO A 435 -11.57 5.74 -12.63
N VAL A 436 -11.29 4.90 -13.62
CA VAL A 436 -11.08 5.27 -15.02
C VAL A 436 -12.36 4.92 -15.79
N ALA A 437 -13.18 5.94 -16.06
CA ALA A 437 -14.39 5.80 -16.86
C ALA A 437 -14.08 5.97 -18.36
N HIS A 438 -14.72 5.17 -19.20
CA HIS A 438 -14.53 5.09 -20.63
C HIS A 438 -15.85 5.32 -21.36
N ASN A 439 -15.84 6.07 -22.46
CA ASN A 439 -17.07 6.35 -23.20
C ASN A 439 -17.74 5.07 -23.74
N ASP A 440 -19.07 5.09 -23.76
CA ASP A 440 -19.93 4.06 -24.29
C ASP A 440 -20.65 4.51 -25.56
N ILE A 441 -20.97 3.53 -26.41
CA ILE A 441 -21.84 3.72 -27.57
C ILE A 441 -22.93 2.67 -27.63
N ALA A 442 -24.11 3.10 -28.07
CA ALA A 442 -25.22 2.21 -28.36
C ALA A 442 -26.00 2.70 -29.58
N GLY A 443 -26.80 1.83 -30.18
CA GLY A 443 -27.64 2.24 -31.28
C GLY A 443 -28.95 1.50 -31.37
N VAL A 444 -29.96 2.20 -31.87
CA VAL A 444 -31.35 1.75 -31.82
C VAL A 444 -32.12 2.26 -33.02
N SER A 445 -33.06 1.46 -33.54
CA SER A 445 -33.98 1.94 -34.57
C SER A 445 -35.04 2.85 -33.96
N LYS A 446 -35.50 3.87 -34.69
CA LYS A 446 -36.61 4.73 -34.24
C LYS A 446 -37.80 3.91 -33.72
N ASN A 447 -38.42 4.37 -32.64
CA ASN A 447 -39.52 3.72 -31.91
C ASN A 447 -39.19 2.33 -31.35
N HIS A 448 -37.92 2.07 -31.05
CA HIS A 448 -37.47 0.88 -30.34
C HIS A 448 -36.62 1.29 -29.13
N GLU A 449 -36.36 0.32 -28.28
CA GLU A 449 -35.52 0.44 -27.09
C GLU A 449 -34.22 -0.33 -27.28
N VAL A 450 -33.16 0.15 -26.64
CA VAL A 450 -31.89 -0.55 -26.47
C VAL A 450 -31.49 -0.54 -25.00
N SER A 451 -30.84 -1.60 -24.54
CA SER A 451 -30.31 -1.71 -23.18
C SER A 451 -28.84 -2.11 -23.18
N GLY A 452 -28.15 -1.79 -22.09
CA GLY A 452 -26.73 -2.08 -21.89
C GLY A 452 -26.29 -1.77 -20.45
N ASN A 453 -24.98 -1.67 -20.22
CA ASN A 453 -24.42 -1.22 -18.95
C ASN A 453 -23.19 -0.34 -19.20
N VAL A 454 -23.22 0.90 -18.68
CA VAL A 454 -22.16 1.92 -18.87
C VAL A 454 -20.88 1.64 -18.08
N LEU A 455 -20.91 0.73 -17.09
CA LEU A 455 -19.75 0.40 -16.28
C LEU A 455 -18.95 -0.80 -16.83
N THR A 456 -19.33 -1.35 -18.00
CA THR A 456 -18.76 -2.63 -18.49
C THR A 456 -17.30 -2.50 -18.93
N ASN A 457 -16.94 -1.34 -19.46
CA ASN A 457 -15.60 -0.98 -19.92
C ASN A 457 -14.85 -0.08 -18.91
N ASP A 458 -15.49 0.30 -17.81
CA ASP A 458 -14.90 1.11 -16.74
C ASP A 458 -14.04 0.25 -15.82
N THR A 459 -12.99 0.85 -15.26
CA THR A 459 -12.09 0.15 -14.33
C THR A 459 -11.75 1.02 -13.15
N ASP A 460 -11.30 0.39 -12.07
CA ASP A 460 -10.76 1.07 -10.89
C ASP A 460 -9.32 0.60 -10.66
N PRO A 461 -8.34 1.50 -10.48
CA PRO A 461 -6.94 1.11 -10.22
C PRO A 461 -6.76 0.23 -8.97
N ASN A 462 -7.64 0.38 -7.99
CA ASN A 462 -7.68 -0.40 -6.76
C ASN A 462 -8.65 -1.60 -6.86
N ASN A 463 -9.24 -1.83 -8.03
CA ASN A 463 -10.18 -2.90 -8.36
C ASN A 463 -11.42 -2.89 -7.43
N GLU A 464 -11.83 -1.70 -7.00
CA GLU A 464 -13.04 -1.46 -6.23
C GLU A 464 -14.31 -1.62 -7.09
N PRO A 465 -15.46 -2.02 -6.50
CA PRO A 465 -16.73 -2.01 -7.20
C PRO A 465 -17.15 -0.59 -7.61
N LEU A 466 -17.72 -0.46 -8.82
CA LEU A 466 -18.19 0.82 -9.37
C LEU A 466 -19.71 0.94 -9.32
N THR A 467 -20.18 2.17 -9.13
CA THR A 467 -21.60 2.54 -9.24
C THR A 467 -21.77 3.84 -10.02
N VAL A 468 -22.93 4.01 -10.67
CA VAL A 468 -23.32 5.31 -11.23
C VAL A 468 -23.96 6.14 -10.14
N THR A 469 -23.40 7.30 -9.84
CA THR A 469 -23.91 8.21 -8.80
C THR A 469 -24.59 9.45 -9.36
N ALA A 470 -24.37 9.76 -10.64
CA ALA A 470 -25.05 10.84 -11.33
C ALA A 470 -25.11 10.60 -12.84
N VAL A 471 -26.14 11.19 -13.47
CA VAL A 471 -26.21 11.40 -14.92
C VAL A 471 -26.55 12.88 -15.13
N ALA A 472 -25.73 13.58 -15.91
CA ALA A 472 -25.84 15.02 -16.09
C ALA A 472 -27.22 15.41 -16.68
N GLY A 473 -27.91 16.32 -15.99
CA GLY A 473 -29.24 16.79 -16.40
C GLY A 473 -30.38 15.80 -16.18
N ALA A 474 -30.13 14.64 -15.54
CA ALA A 474 -31.16 13.67 -15.19
C ALA A 474 -31.93 14.06 -13.91
N THR A 475 -33.14 13.52 -13.78
CA THR A 475 -33.90 13.51 -12.51
C THR A 475 -33.96 12.10 -11.97
N THR A 476 -33.86 11.92 -10.66
CA THR A 476 -34.02 10.60 -10.02
C THR A 476 -35.52 10.28 -9.83
N ASN A 477 -35.95 9.08 -10.22
CA ASN A 477 -37.33 8.63 -10.04
C ASN A 477 -37.55 7.92 -8.68
N ASP A 478 -38.78 7.47 -8.40
CA ASP A 478 -39.14 6.81 -7.14
C ASP A 478 -38.43 5.45 -6.92
N ALA A 479 -37.88 4.84 -7.97
CA ALA A 479 -37.09 3.61 -7.91
C ALA A 479 -35.59 3.88 -7.67
N GLY A 480 -35.16 5.14 -7.68
CA GLY A 480 -33.75 5.52 -7.54
C GLY A 480 -32.98 5.62 -8.86
N GLU A 481 -33.65 5.45 -10.00
CA GLU A 481 -33.04 5.46 -11.33
C GLU A 481 -32.86 6.89 -11.85
N PHE A 482 -31.77 7.16 -12.58
CA PHE A 482 -31.52 8.43 -13.24
C PHE A 482 -32.24 8.51 -14.59
N VAL A 483 -33.19 9.43 -14.74
CA VAL A 483 -33.97 9.62 -15.97
C VAL A 483 -33.52 10.89 -16.69
N ALA A 484 -32.89 10.74 -17.86
CA ALA A 484 -32.41 11.85 -18.69
C ALA A 484 -33.22 11.97 -19.99
N ASN A 485 -33.64 13.19 -20.32
CA ASN A 485 -34.41 13.47 -21.53
C ASN A 485 -33.48 13.96 -22.65
N GLY A 486 -33.19 13.08 -23.60
CA GLY A 486 -32.48 13.44 -24.83
C GLY A 486 -33.36 14.18 -25.84
N THR A 487 -32.76 14.55 -26.96
CA THR A 487 -33.44 15.14 -28.11
C THR A 487 -34.31 14.12 -28.83
N PHE A 488 -33.83 12.88 -28.95
CA PHE A 488 -34.41 11.82 -29.76
C PHE A 488 -35.05 10.69 -28.94
N GLY A 489 -34.71 10.59 -27.66
CA GLY A 489 -35.28 9.60 -26.76
C GLY A 489 -35.19 9.97 -25.29
N THR A 490 -35.42 8.98 -24.44
CA THR A 490 -35.29 9.08 -22.99
C THR A 490 -34.39 7.96 -22.51
N LEU A 491 -33.38 8.30 -21.71
CA LEU A 491 -32.46 7.39 -21.05
C LEU A 491 -32.91 7.17 -19.60
N VAL A 492 -32.83 5.92 -19.15
CA VAL A 492 -32.95 5.54 -17.73
C VAL A 492 -31.70 4.74 -17.36
N VAL A 493 -31.01 5.12 -16.28
CA VAL A 493 -29.79 4.46 -15.78
C VAL A 493 -29.96 4.09 -14.30
N ASP A 494 -29.62 2.85 -13.96
CA ASP A 494 -29.56 2.35 -12.59
C ASP A 494 -28.20 2.60 -11.94
N GLY A 495 -28.15 2.54 -10.61
CA GLY A 495 -26.89 2.71 -9.86
C GLY A 495 -25.84 1.63 -10.13
N ASP A 496 -26.24 0.46 -10.65
CA ASP A 496 -25.32 -0.61 -11.09
C ASP A 496 -24.82 -0.42 -12.54
N GLY A 497 -25.14 0.72 -13.16
CA GLY A 497 -24.76 1.08 -14.51
C GLY A 497 -25.67 0.52 -15.61
N THR A 498 -26.62 -0.36 -15.28
CA THR A 498 -27.55 -0.85 -16.31
C THR A 498 -28.42 0.28 -16.83
N PHE A 499 -28.67 0.30 -18.14
CA PHE A 499 -29.45 1.36 -18.77
C PHE A 499 -30.47 0.84 -19.78
N THR A 500 -31.52 1.63 -19.99
CA THR A 500 -32.44 1.52 -21.13
C THR A 500 -32.57 2.87 -21.81
N TYR A 501 -32.63 2.87 -23.14
CA TYR A 501 -32.88 4.07 -23.94
C TYR A 501 -34.02 3.81 -24.93
N ASP A 502 -35.09 4.59 -24.82
CA ASP A 502 -36.27 4.52 -25.68
C ASP A 502 -36.27 5.66 -26.72
N ALA A 503 -36.11 5.32 -27.99
CA ALA A 503 -36.10 6.25 -29.12
C ALA A 503 -37.52 6.68 -29.55
N ASN A 504 -38.28 7.24 -28.62
CA ASN A 504 -39.71 7.52 -28.75
C ASN A 504 -40.07 8.93 -29.22
N LYS A 505 -39.10 9.84 -29.41
CA LYS A 505 -39.37 11.24 -29.78
C LYS A 505 -39.47 11.42 -31.30
N LYS A 506 -40.04 12.55 -31.72
CA LYS A 506 -40.14 12.89 -33.15
C LYS A 506 -38.75 13.22 -33.70
N ILE A 507 -38.30 12.39 -34.64
CA ILE A 507 -37.03 12.60 -35.37
C ILE A 507 -37.32 13.00 -36.82
N ASP A 508 -36.76 14.14 -37.25
CA ASP A 508 -36.63 14.55 -38.64
C ASP A 508 -35.20 14.20 -39.10
N PHE A 509 -35.00 12.98 -39.61
CA PHE A 509 -33.66 12.49 -39.92
C PHE A 509 -33.00 13.28 -41.04
N PRO A 510 -31.74 13.74 -40.86
CA PRO A 510 -31.04 14.48 -41.89
C PRO A 510 -30.73 13.58 -43.11
N ASP A 511 -30.68 14.17 -44.31
CA ASP A 511 -30.35 13.46 -45.56
C ASP A 511 -28.89 12.98 -45.59
N HIS A 512 -28.03 13.72 -44.89
CA HIS A 512 -26.64 13.46 -44.55
C HIS A 512 -26.48 13.76 -43.05
N GLY A 513 -26.16 12.76 -42.22
CA GLY A 513 -25.91 12.96 -40.79
C GLY A 513 -26.54 11.95 -39.84
N LEU A 514 -26.22 12.13 -38.56
CA LEU A 514 -26.56 11.22 -37.46
C LEU A 514 -27.62 11.85 -36.55
N ALA A 515 -28.51 11.03 -35.99
CA ALA A 515 -29.35 11.40 -34.86
C ALA A 515 -28.76 10.74 -33.62
N GLN A 516 -28.10 11.53 -32.76
CA GLN A 516 -27.44 11.04 -31.56
C GLN A 516 -27.83 11.88 -30.35
N ASP A 517 -28.08 11.21 -29.23
CA ASP A 517 -28.09 11.82 -27.91
C ASP A 517 -26.83 11.37 -27.16
N THR A 518 -26.21 12.30 -26.42
CA THR A 518 -25.02 12.03 -25.59
C THR A 518 -25.33 12.41 -24.16
N PHE A 519 -25.05 11.51 -23.23
CA PHE A 519 -25.31 11.68 -21.80
C PHE A 519 -24.02 11.45 -21.02
N THR A 520 -23.64 12.39 -20.15
CA THR A 520 -22.50 12.22 -19.25
C THR A 520 -22.95 11.52 -17.97
N TYR A 521 -22.29 10.43 -17.59
CA TYR A 521 -22.50 9.74 -16.32
C TYR A 521 -21.25 9.84 -15.44
N THR A 522 -21.45 9.69 -14.13
CA THR A 522 -20.39 9.71 -13.12
C THR A 522 -20.25 8.33 -12.52
N ALA A 523 -19.12 7.66 -12.81
CA ALA A 523 -18.73 6.41 -12.14
C ALA A 523 -18.08 6.75 -10.81
N THR A 524 -18.39 6.01 -9.75
CA THR A 524 -17.87 6.24 -8.41
C THR A 524 -17.52 4.92 -7.74
N ASN A 525 -16.34 4.86 -7.14
CA ASN A 525 -15.85 3.70 -6.40
C ASN A 525 -16.32 3.71 -4.94
N THR A 526 -15.96 2.69 -4.18
CA THR A 526 -16.36 2.57 -2.77
C THR A 526 -15.78 3.67 -1.89
N ASP A 527 -14.61 4.21 -2.26
CA ASP A 527 -13.95 5.36 -1.63
C ASP A 527 -14.56 6.74 -1.97
N GLN A 528 -15.67 6.80 -2.72
CA GLN A 528 -16.36 8.04 -3.14
C GLN A 528 -15.54 8.92 -4.08
N LEU A 529 -14.50 8.36 -4.71
CA LEU A 529 -13.79 9.02 -5.80
C LEU A 529 -14.50 8.72 -7.12
N SER A 530 -14.46 9.68 -8.05
CA SER A 530 -15.26 9.61 -9.26
C SER A 530 -14.54 10.09 -10.51
N SER A 531 -15.00 9.59 -11.65
CA SER A 531 -14.67 10.08 -12.99
C SER A 531 -15.91 10.09 -13.86
N GLU A 532 -15.86 10.86 -14.95
CA GLU A 532 -16.98 11.02 -15.87
C GLU A 532 -16.64 10.43 -17.24
N ALA A 533 -17.65 9.82 -17.85
CA ALA A 533 -17.62 9.39 -19.24
C ALA A 533 -19.00 9.61 -19.86
N THR A 534 -19.12 9.31 -21.15
CA THR A 534 -20.36 9.57 -21.90
C THR A 534 -20.93 8.31 -22.52
N LEU A 535 -22.25 8.17 -22.47
CA LEU A 535 -23.01 7.25 -23.31
C LEU A 535 -23.56 8.02 -24.51
N THR A 536 -23.13 7.66 -25.72
CA THR A 536 -23.69 8.18 -26.98
C THR A 536 -24.62 7.16 -27.62
N VAL A 537 -25.90 7.52 -27.79
CA VAL A 537 -26.91 6.65 -28.41
C VAL A 537 -27.27 7.14 -29.80
N THR A 538 -26.96 6.33 -30.81
CA THR A 538 -27.30 6.57 -32.21
C THR A 538 -28.68 6.02 -32.56
N VAL A 539 -29.61 6.91 -32.90
CA VAL A 539 -30.91 6.50 -33.46
C VAL A 539 -30.81 6.38 -34.97
N VAL A 540 -31.07 5.19 -35.51
CA VAL A 540 -31.00 4.92 -36.96
C VAL A 540 -32.38 4.91 -37.62
N LYS A 541 -32.41 5.21 -38.93
CA LYS A 541 -33.65 5.16 -39.71
C LYS A 541 -34.15 3.71 -39.80
N PRO A 542 -35.48 3.48 -39.85
CA PRO A 542 -36.01 2.16 -40.14
C PRO A 542 -35.40 1.57 -41.42
N GLY A 543 -34.82 0.37 -41.31
CA GLY A 543 -34.14 -0.32 -42.42
C GLY A 543 -32.64 -0.01 -42.55
N GLN A 544 -32.05 0.79 -41.66
CA GLN A 544 -30.60 0.86 -41.45
C GLN A 544 -30.17 -0.07 -40.33
N THR A 545 -28.96 -0.60 -40.43
CA THR A 545 -28.33 -1.40 -39.37
C THR A 545 -27.29 -0.56 -38.65
N TYR A 546 -27.39 -0.49 -37.32
CA TYR A 546 -26.34 0.09 -36.49
C TYR A 546 -25.26 -0.96 -36.18
N ILE A 547 -24.00 -0.55 -36.24
CA ILE A 547 -22.84 -1.35 -35.82
C ILE A 547 -21.99 -0.44 -34.93
N GLY A 548 -21.89 -0.77 -33.65
CA GLY A 548 -20.97 -0.09 -32.73
C GLY A 548 -19.57 -0.66 -32.89
N GLY A 549 -18.59 0.23 -32.90
CA GLY A 549 -17.17 -0.09 -32.82
C GLY A 549 -16.76 -0.70 -31.48
N MET A 550 -15.50 -1.12 -31.42
CA MET A 550 -14.81 -1.56 -30.21
C MET A 550 -13.47 -0.82 -30.16
N PRO A 551 -13.09 -0.21 -29.03
CA PRO A 551 -11.86 0.58 -28.98
C PRO A 551 -10.63 -0.28 -29.26
N GLY A 552 -9.74 0.20 -30.11
CA GLY A 552 -8.36 -0.30 -30.20
C GLY A 552 -7.51 0.28 -29.06
N THR A 553 -6.34 -0.31 -28.81
CA THR A 553 -5.44 0.17 -27.77
C THR A 553 -4.50 1.28 -28.26
N ASP A 554 -4.13 1.23 -29.54
CA ASP A 554 -3.29 2.23 -30.22
C ASP A 554 -3.33 2.05 -31.76
N ALA A 555 -2.58 2.87 -32.49
CA ALA A 555 -2.51 2.84 -33.95
C ALA A 555 -1.90 1.56 -34.55
N ASP A 556 -1.15 0.77 -33.76
CA ASP A 556 -0.58 -0.51 -34.16
C ASP A 556 -1.52 -1.69 -33.84
N HIS A 557 -2.53 -1.46 -32.98
CA HIS A 557 -3.47 -2.47 -32.47
C HIS A 557 -4.92 -2.07 -32.73
N LEU A 558 -5.27 -1.92 -34.02
CA LEU A 558 -6.62 -1.58 -34.44
C LEU A 558 -7.60 -2.77 -34.29
N THR A 559 -8.83 -2.51 -33.86
CA THR A 559 -9.94 -3.46 -34.01
C THR A 559 -10.49 -3.40 -35.43
N VAL A 560 -11.15 -4.47 -35.92
CA VAL A 560 -11.69 -4.51 -37.29
C VAL A 560 -13.22 -4.54 -37.25
N VAL A 561 -13.85 -3.55 -37.88
CA VAL A 561 -15.30 -3.43 -38.00
C VAL A 561 -15.69 -3.47 -39.48
N THR A 562 -16.55 -4.42 -39.85
CA THR A 562 -16.98 -4.60 -41.25
C THR A 562 -18.50 -4.57 -41.37
N GLY A 563 -18.98 -3.67 -42.21
CA GLY A 563 -20.38 -3.59 -42.64
C GLY A 563 -20.75 -4.65 -43.68
N GLY A 564 -21.81 -4.40 -44.42
CA GLY A 564 -22.47 -5.41 -45.23
C GLY A 564 -23.00 -4.89 -46.56
N ASN A 565 -24.07 -5.53 -47.04
CA ASN A 565 -24.71 -5.15 -48.31
C ASN A 565 -25.88 -4.16 -48.13
N GLY A 566 -26.38 -4.00 -46.91
CA GLY A 566 -27.46 -3.06 -46.59
C GLY A 566 -26.92 -1.65 -46.35
N ARG A 567 -27.75 -0.72 -45.88
CA ARG A 567 -27.25 0.57 -45.36
C ARG A 567 -26.86 0.42 -43.90
N GLN A 568 -25.65 0.79 -43.54
CA GLN A 568 -25.13 0.78 -42.18
C GLN A 568 -24.95 2.20 -41.62
N VAL A 569 -25.01 2.28 -40.29
CA VAL A 569 -24.34 3.33 -39.51
C VAL A 569 -23.31 2.60 -38.67
N ILE A 570 -22.03 2.85 -38.94
CA ILE A 570 -20.91 2.24 -38.23
C ILE A 570 -20.27 3.34 -37.39
N ASP A 571 -20.30 3.17 -36.07
CA ASP A 571 -19.86 4.18 -35.11
C ASP A 571 -18.49 3.81 -34.54
N GLY A 572 -17.45 4.45 -35.07
CA GLY A 572 -16.05 4.29 -34.66
C GLY A 572 -15.60 5.29 -33.60
N SER A 573 -16.53 5.99 -32.94
CA SER A 573 -16.17 7.09 -32.03
C SER A 573 -15.34 6.67 -30.80
N LEU A 574 -15.16 5.36 -30.56
CA LEU A 574 -14.28 4.84 -29.52
C LEU A 574 -12.80 4.81 -29.94
N GLY A 575 -12.52 4.85 -31.25
CA GLY A 575 -11.20 5.10 -31.80
C GLY A 575 -10.30 3.87 -31.95
N PHE A 576 -9.24 4.06 -32.73
CA PHE A 576 -8.26 3.06 -33.14
C PHE A 576 -8.91 1.85 -33.82
N GLU A 577 -9.72 2.11 -34.84
CA GLU A 577 -10.49 1.09 -35.54
C GLU A 577 -10.19 1.07 -37.04
N GLN A 578 -10.19 -0.12 -37.65
CA GLN A 578 -10.24 -0.32 -39.09
C GLN A 578 -11.68 -0.60 -39.51
N ILE A 579 -12.31 0.37 -40.16
CA ILE A 579 -13.73 0.34 -40.51
C ILE A 579 -13.92 0.20 -42.02
N SER A 580 -14.78 -0.74 -42.43
CA SER A 580 -15.21 -0.92 -43.83
C SER A 580 -16.73 -0.88 -43.94
N GLY A 581 -17.28 0.09 -44.68
CA GLY A 581 -18.73 0.28 -44.90
C GLY A 581 -19.39 -0.87 -45.67
N GLY A 582 -18.85 -1.22 -46.83
CA GLY A 582 -19.29 -2.39 -47.60
C GLY A 582 -19.85 -2.04 -48.97
N ASN A 583 -21.06 -2.48 -49.31
CA ASN A 583 -21.71 -2.20 -50.61
C ASN A 583 -22.89 -1.21 -50.49
N GLY A 584 -23.14 -0.68 -49.30
CA GLY A 584 -24.33 0.06 -48.94
C GLY A 584 -24.33 1.52 -49.37
N ARG A 585 -25.14 2.31 -48.67
CA ARG A 585 -24.91 3.76 -48.54
C ARG A 585 -24.75 3.94 -47.05
N ASP A 586 -23.52 4.03 -46.63
CA ASP A 586 -23.12 3.82 -45.25
C ASP A 586 -22.71 5.15 -44.62
N VAL A 587 -22.92 5.24 -43.31
CA VAL A 587 -22.45 6.37 -42.49
C VAL A 587 -21.38 5.84 -41.57
N LEU A 588 -20.16 6.34 -41.70
CA LEU A 588 -19.01 5.95 -40.90
C LEU A 588 -18.67 7.13 -39.99
N VAL A 589 -18.82 6.94 -38.68
CA VAL A 589 -18.44 7.93 -37.67
C VAL A 589 -16.98 7.68 -37.31
N GLY A 590 -16.11 8.64 -37.53
CA GLY A 590 -14.69 8.52 -37.17
C GLY A 590 -14.45 8.91 -35.71
N GLY A 591 -13.64 8.11 -35.02
CA GLY A 591 -13.01 8.40 -33.74
C GLY A 591 -11.49 8.56 -33.89
N ALA A 592 -10.81 8.75 -32.76
CA ALA A 592 -9.39 9.03 -32.78
C ALA A 592 -8.59 7.83 -33.32
N GLY A 593 -7.77 8.03 -34.35
CA GLY A 593 -6.85 6.99 -34.85
C GLY A 593 -7.44 6.04 -35.89
N ASP A 594 -8.63 6.30 -36.42
CA ASP A 594 -9.30 5.32 -37.28
C ASP A 594 -8.79 5.29 -38.73
N LEU A 595 -8.94 4.10 -39.33
CA LEU A 595 -8.77 3.81 -40.75
C LEU A 595 -10.13 3.47 -41.37
N LEU A 596 -10.69 4.40 -42.14
CA LEU A 596 -12.05 4.34 -42.67
C LEU A 596 -12.06 4.01 -44.16
N THR A 597 -12.92 3.07 -44.57
CA THR A 597 -13.12 2.66 -45.96
C THR A 597 -14.62 2.66 -46.25
N GLY A 598 -15.10 3.50 -47.15
CA GLY A 598 -16.52 3.57 -47.51
C GLY A 598 -16.97 2.30 -48.24
N GLY A 599 -16.19 1.87 -49.23
CA GLY A 599 -16.48 0.73 -50.07
C GLY A 599 -17.23 1.12 -51.34
N ARG A 600 -18.30 0.41 -51.68
CA ARG A 600 -19.20 0.83 -52.77
C ARG A 600 -20.39 1.51 -52.15
N GLY A 601 -20.78 2.64 -52.70
CA GLY A 601 -21.90 3.38 -52.16
C GLY A 601 -21.79 4.85 -52.51
N ASN A 602 -22.67 5.63 -51.90
CA ASN A 602 -22.46 7.07 -51.74
C ASN A 602 -22.35 7.28 -50.23
N ASP A 603 -21.15 7.12 -49.70
CA ASP A 603 -20.95 6.96 -48.27
C ASP A 603 -20.76 8.31 -47.59
N THR A 604 -20.96 8.38 -46.28
CA THR A 604 -20.81 9.60 -45.50
C THR A 604 -19.86 9.36 -44.34
N PHE A 605 -18.72 10.05 -44.35
CA PHE A 605 -17.76 10.07 -43.25
C PHE A 605 -18.11 11.23 -42.32
N VAL A 606 -18.35 10.95 -41.05
CA VAL A 606 -18.79 11.95 -40.07
C VAL A 606 -17.70 12.18 -39.06
N PHE A 607 -17.22 13.42 -38.97
CA PHE A 607 -16.26 13.86 -37.96
C PHE A 607 -16.90 14.91 -37.06
N LYS A 608 -16.99 14.56 -35.77
CA LYS A 608 -17.56 15.39 -34.70
C LYS A 608 -16.44 16.17 -34.01
N ASN A 609 -16.74 16.84 -32.90
CA ASN A 609 -15.68 17.44 -32.08
C ASN A 609 -14.71 16.36 -31.58
N ASP A 610 -13.44 16.72 -31.47
CA ASP A 610 -12.36 15.88 -30.92
C ASP A 610 -12.24 14.50 -31.60
N PHE A 611 -12.50 14.45 -32.91
CA PHE A 611 -12.46 13.22 -33.70
C PHE A 611 -11.05 12.63 -33.88
N GLY A 612 -9.98 13.35 -33.51
CA GLY A 612 -8.60 12.88 -33.59
C GLY A 612 -8.09 12.67 -35.02
N ALA A 613 -6.99 11.93 -35.15
CA ALA A 613 -6.34 11.71 -36.45
C ALA A 613 -6.94 10.49 -37.17
N ASN A 614 -7.48 10.70 -38.36
CA ASN A 614 -8.20 9.70 -39.14
C ASN A 614 -7.62 9.58 -40.55
N THR A 615 -7.75 8.40 -41.15
CA THR A 615 -7.37 8.13 -42.54
C THR A 615 -8.54 7.54 -43.32
N ILE A 616 -8.89 8.12 -44.47
CA ILE A 616 -9.89 7.58 -45.39
C ILE A 616 -9.18 6.96 -46.60
N THR A 617 -9.47 5.69 -46.90
CA THR A 617 -8.69 4.90 -47.87
C THR A 617 -9.20 4.94 -49.30
N ASP A 618 -10.46 5.32 -49.53
CA ASP A 618 -11.11 5.21 -50.83
C ASP A 618 -12.07 6.35 -51.19
N PHE A 619 -11.89 7.52 -50.55
CA PHE A 619 -12.72 8.70 -50.75
C PHE A 619 -12.89 9.05 -52.25
N GLY A 620 -14.13 9.21 -52.69
CA GLY A 620 -14.47 9.55 -54.08
C GLY A 620 -14.68 8.35 -55.01
N LYS A 621 -14.60 7.10 -54.51
CA LYS A 621 -15.06 5.89 -55.22
C LYS A 621 -16.57 5.70 -55.05
N GLY A 622 -17.33 6.69 -55.46
CA GLY A 622 -18.74 6.88 -55.15
C GLY A 622 -19.05 8.37 -55.21
N HIS A 623 -20.30 8.78 -54.96
CA HIS A 623 -20.56 10.19 -54.63
C HIS A 623 -20.54 10.35 -53.10
N ASP A 624 -19.35 10.20 -52.52
CA ASP A 624 -19.14 10.22 -51.07
C ASP A 624 -19.22 11.64 -50.50
N THR A 625 -19.41 11.74 -49.20
CA THR A 625 -19.52 13.02 -48.48
C THR A 625 -18.73 12.98 -47.18
N ILE A 626 -18.02 14.06 -46.86
CA ILE A 626 -17.47 14.30 -45.52
C ILE A 626 -18.38 15.30 -44.82
N GLN A 627 -18.90 14.92 -43.66
CA GLN A 627 -19.63 15.79 -42.78
C GLN A 627 -18.71 16.35 -41.69
N LEU A 628 -18.70 17.67 -41.56
CA LEU A 628 -17.88 18.42 -40.60
C LEU A 628 -18.76 19.36 -39.78
N ASP A 629 -18.39 19.58 -38.52
CA ASP A 629 -19.04 20.59 -37.67
C ASP A 629 -18.70 22.01 -38.17
N GLN A 630 -19.75 22.83 -38.36
CA GLN A 630 -19.61 24.17 -38.93
C GLN A 630 -18.83 25.14 -38.01
N SER A 631 -18.75 24.87 -36.71
CA SER A 631 -17.96 25.67 -35.77
C SER A 631 -16.44 25.51 -35.98
N HIS A 632 -16.01 24.35 -36.48
CA HIS A 632 -14.63 24.05 -36.85
C HIS A 632 -14.36 24.44 -38.31
N PHE A 633 -15.26 24.02 -39.22
CA PHE A 633 -15.15 24.27 -40.65
C PHE A 633 -16.37 25.05 -41.15
N SER A 634 -16.32 26.37 -41.10
CA SER A 634 -17.50 27.19 -41.45
C SER A 634 -18.00 27.06 -42.89
N ASN A 635 -17.14 26.61 -43.81
CA ASN A 635 -17.44 26.35 -45.22
C ASN A 635 -16.25 25.65 -45.92
N PHE A 636 -16.45 25.27 -47.19
CA PHE A 636 -15.43 24.61 -48.01
C PHE A 636 -14.13 25.42 -48.22
N ALA A 637 -14.17 26.76 -48.20
CA ALA A 637 -12.96 27.55 -48.32
C ALA A 637 -12.04 27.37 -47.10
N VAL A 638 -12.60 27.12 -45.91
CA VAL A 638 -11.83 26.79 -44.71
C VAL A 638 -11.18 25.42 -44.84
N VAL A 639 -11.89 24.44 -45.41
CA VAL A 639 -11.32 23.11 -45.70
C VAL A 639 -10.09 23.25 -46.61
N ILE A 640 -10.21 23.95 -47.74
CA ILE A 640 -9.10 24.15 -48.69
C ILE A 640 -7.94 24.95 -48.07
N ALA A 641 -8.23 25.94 -47.22
CA ALA A 641 -7.20 26.73 -46.55
C ALA A 641 -6.37 25.90 -45.55
N ASN A 642 -6.91 24.78 -45.06
CA ASN A 642 -6.26 23.87 -44.12
C ASN A 642 -5.99 22.49 -44.72
N ALA A 643 -6.04 22.37 -46.06
CA ALA A 643 -5.69 21.17 -46.78
C ALA A 643 -4.27 21.30 -47.36
N ALA A 644 -3.44 20.29 -47.14
CA ALA A 644 -2.09 20.21 -47.66
C ALA A 644 -1.81 18.82 -48.27
N SER A 645 -0.76 18.71 -49.10
CA SER A 645 -0.29 17.39 -49.51
C SER A 645 0.27 16.66 -48.29
N ASP A 646 -0.11 15.39 -48.16
CA ASP A 646 0.39 14.43 -47.18
C ASP A 646 1.81 13.90 -47.47
N GLY A 647 2.39 14.26 -48.63
CA GLY A 647 3.67 13.73 -49.12
C GLY A 647 3.58 12.36 -49.82
N HIS A 648 2.39 11.78 -49.96
CA HIS A 648 2.12 10.42 -50.45
C HIS A 648 1.00 10.37 -51.51
N GLU A 649 0.85 11.45 -52.29
CA GLU A 649 -0.19 11.63 -53.31
C GLU A 649 -1.63 11.79 -52.80
N GLY A 650 -1.83 11.98 -51.49
CA GLY A 650 -3.10 12.28 -50.84
C GLY A 650 -3.20 13.72 -50.31
N THR A 651 -4.20 13.94 -49.46
CA THR A 651 -4.53 15.24 -48.87
C THR A 651 -4.75 15.10 -47.37
N LEU A 652 -3.96 15.82 -46.59
CA LEU A 652 -4.17 16.00 -45.16
C LEU A 652 -4.99 17.28 -44.92
N ILE A 653 -6.18 17.13 -44.35
CA ILE A 653 -7.03 18.22 -43.87
C ILE A 653 -6.84 18.33 -42.36
N THR A 654 -6.42 19.49 -41.86
CA THR A 654 -6.25 19.75 -40.43
C THR A 654 -7.34 20.67 -39.92
N ASP A 655 -7.93 20.35 -38.76
CA ASP A 655 -8.88 21.24 -38.09
C ASP A 655 -8.18 22.54 -37.65
N PRO A 656 -8.65 23.72 -38.11
CA PRO A 656 -8.03 25.00 -37.76
C PRO A 656 -8.10 25.32 -36.26
N SER A 657 -9.01 24.70 -35.52
CA SER A 657 -9.22 24.92 -34.09
C SER A 657 -8.54 23.88 -33.20
N HIS A 658 -8.12 22.73 -33.75
CA HIS A 658 -7.46 21.67 -33.01
C HIS A 658 -6.49 20.86 -33.89
N SER A 659 -5.18 21.11 -33.79
CA SER A 659 -4.19 20.50 -34.70
C SER A 659 -4.06 18.97 -34.59
N GLY A 660 -4.60 18.36 -33.53
CA GLY A 660 -4.66 16.90 -33.38
C GLY A 660 -5.78 16.23 -34.17
N ASN A 661 -6.75 17.01 -34.66
CA ASN A 661 -7.87 16.55 -35.46
C ASN A 661 -7.49 16.65 -36.94
N THR A 662 -7.26 15.51 -37.59
CA THR A 662 -6.82 15.46 -38.98
C THR A 662 -7.54 14.40 -39.78
N ILE A 663 -7.80 14.67 -41.05
CA ILE A 663 -8.36 13.71 -41.99
C ILE A 663 -7.37 13.55 -43.14
N ASP A 664 -6.74 12.40 -43.24
CA ASP A 664 -5.87 12.04 -44.36
C ASP A 664 -6.67 11.30 -45.43
N LEU A 665 -6.71 11.85 -46.64
CA LEU A 665 -7.43 11.29 -47.79
C LEU A 665 -6.44 10.62 -48.73
N LEU A 666 -6.32 9.30 -48.63
CA LEU A 666 -5.32 8.56 -49.39
C LEU A 666 -5.60 8.62 -50.90
N GLY A 667 -4.61 9.09 -51.66
CA GLY A 667 -4.67 9.14 -53.12
C GLY A 667 -5.62 10.19 -53.71
N VAL A 668 -6.15 11.09 -52.88
CA VAL A 668 -6.98 12.23 -53.32
C VAL A 668 -6.17 13.51 -53.20
N LYS A 669 -5.98 14.25 -54.30
CA LYS A 669 -5.20 15.49 -54.27
C LYS A 669 -6.07 16.68 -53.88
N VAL A 670 -5.48 17.70 -53.26
CA VAL A 670 -6.19 18.93 -52.85
C VAL A 670 -6.96 19.57 -54.00
N ALA A 671 -6.40 19.51 -55.23
CA ALA A 671 -7.02 20.06 -56.43
C ALA A 671 -8.26 19.29 -56.92
N ASP A 672 -8.44 18.06 -56.47
CA ASP A 672 -9.55 17.17 -56.85
C ASP A 672 -10.72 17.26 -55.86
N LEU A 673 -10.60 18.04 -54.78
CA LEU A 673 -11.69 18.26 -53.82
C LEU A 673 -12.75 19.22 -54.37
N HIS A 674 -14.02 18.91 -54.11
CA HIS A 674 -15.15 19.70 -54.57
C HIS A 674 -16.13 20.04 -53.45
N ALA A 675 -16.70 21.26 -53.50
CA ALA A 675 -17.56 21.77 -52.43
C ALA A 675 -18.82 20.93 -52.16
N ASN A 676 -19.30 20.16 -53.14
CA ASN A 676 -20.46 19.28 -53.00
C ASN A 676 -20.15 17.95 -52.30
N GLU A 677 -18.88 17.67 -52.02
CA GLU A 677 -18.43 16.49 -51.27
C GLU A 677 -18.33 16.77 -49.77
N PHE A 678 -18.60 18.02 -49.35
CA PHE A 678 -18.51 18.45 -47.96
C PHE A 678 -19.86 18.97 -47.48
N PHE A 679 -20.28 18.51 -46.30
CA PHE A 679 -21.50 18.91 -45.63
C PHE A 679 -21.16 19.51 -44.27
N PHE A 680 -21.68 20.71 -44.00
CA PHE A 680 -21.38 21.45 -42.77
C PHE A 680 -22.64 21.54 -41.93
N VAL A 681 -22.58 21.04 -40.69
CA VAL A 681 -23.74 20.91 -39.77
C VAL A 681 -23.64 21.78 -38.53
#